data_AF-A0A7W0K6L5-F1
#
_entry.id   AF-A0A7W0K6L5-F1
#
_cell.length_a   1.000
_cell.length_b   1.000
_cell.length_c   1.000
_cell.angle_alpha   90.00
_cell.angle_beta   90.00
_cell.angle_gamma   90.00
#
_symmetry.space_group_name_H-M   'P 1'
#
loop_
_entity.id
_entity.type
_entity.pdbx_description
1 polymer ?
#
loop_
_entity_poly.entity_id
_entity_poly.type
_entity_poly.pdbx_seq_one_letter_code
_entity_poly.pdbx_strand_id
1 'polypeptide(L)'
;MDVFEVREQLVRDYRSFTAAFVDPRDHRIRAFIQQQLAEGAQWPDPWLSLNPNFATGGTVTELADEGLLHPECERIFRVKEHANDPGRRPIEFHRHQTDAIRVAASGKSYVLTTGTGSGKSLAYIVPIVDRVLLDRAEGRGSPGVKAIIVYPMNALANSQVFELEKFLRYGYGEGEEPVTFARYTGQESQDGRRLILANPPDILLTNYVMLDLVLTRPDERRHLIAAAHGLKFLVLDELHTYRGRQGADVALLVRRVRDVCEAPDVQVVGTSATMASGGTAADRSTVVAAVATRLFGSEVTAERVIGETLVRATSQRTPSTSELGSVIPRAARSELPTGYHELAAHPLAGWVEATFGLTTEEETGALIRSAPTTVPAAAADLASDTGVDAGVCEAAIRNLLLAGSRAPHPDHARPLFAFRLHQFVSKGDTVHVSLEPEEVRHITSRYQLRVPHQPDKALLPLGFCRECGQEYYVVARAVKSGRVTYVPRHDADASGGDAVTGYLYVSSDHPWPVDPVAEGRLPDHWLDEGDDGSTTIIATKRKYLPTPVSIAADGEEVAEGEGMAGWFMSTPFAFCLRCRVSYEQVRGNDFSKLATLDQEGRSSAVTVLSASIVRSLRAFDESQLDSKARKLLTFVDNRQDASLQAGHFNDFVQVAQLRGALSAALAKASNGLTHEVVAQEVTAALGLDIADYAAN
;
A
#
# COMPACT_ATOMS: atom_id res chain seq x y z
N MET A 1 12.93 18.30 -3.49
CA MET A 1 13.09 16.91 -3.00
C MET A 1 13.66 16.03 -4.11
N ASP A 2 14.60 15.14 -3.80
CA ASP A 2 14.95 13.98 -4.64
C ASP A 2 14.25 12.74 -4.08
N VAL A 3 13.26 12.23 -4.81
CA VAL A 3 12.47 11.07 -4.36
C VAL A 3 13.25 9.76 -4.44
N PHE A 4 14.26 9.66 -5.32
CA PHE A 4 15.08 8.46 -5.42
C PHE A 4 15.98 8.33 -4.19
N GLU A 5 16.52 9.44 -3.68
CA GLU A 5 17.29 9.47 -2.43
C GLU A 5 16.44 9.00 -1.23
N VAL A 6 15.19 9.48 -1.13
CA VAL A 6 14.25 9.02 -0.09
C VAL A 6 14.03 7.51 -0.18
N ARG A 7 13.85 6.98 -1.39
CA ARG A 7 13.69 5.55 -1.63
C ARG A 7 14.95 4.76 -1.26
N GLU A 8 16.14 5.24 -1.62
CA GLU A 8 17.41 4.63 -1.26
C GLU A 8 17.63 4.60 0.26
N GLN A 9 17.26 5.66 0.98
CA GLN A 9 17.30 5.69 2.44
C GLN A 9 16.32 4.69 3.05
N LEU A 10 15.09 4.61 2.53
CA LEU A 10 14.07 3.65 2.97
C LEU A 10 14.54 2.21 2.80
N VAL A 11 15.10 1.87 1.62
CA VAL A 11 15.63 0.52 1.35
C VAL A 11 16.81 0.22 2.26
N ARG A 12 17.71 1.17 2.50
CA ARG A 12 18.84 0.98 3.44
C ARG A 12 18.39 0.77 4.88
N ASP A 13 17.41 1.53 5.36
CA ASP A 13 16.86 1.40 6.71
C ASP A 13 16.15 0.05 6.86
N TYR A 14 15.34 -0.36 5.88
CA TYR A 14 14.64 -1.64 5.91
C TYR A 14 15.59 -2.83 5.76
N ARG A 15 16.61 -2.74 4.90
CA ARG A 15 17.68 -3.74 4.79
C ARG A 15 18.43 -3.91 6.12
N SER A 16 18.73 -2.82 6.81
CA SER A 16 19.41 -2.89 8.11
C SER A 16 18.53 -3.56 9.17
N PHE A 17 17.22 -3.32 9.13
CA PHE A 17 16.25 -3.99 10.00
C PHE A 17 16.18 -5.50 9.70
N THR A 18 15.98 -5.88 8.44
CA THR A 18 15.81 -7.28 8.02
C THR A 18 17.08 -8.13 8.23
N ALA A 19 18.25 -7.59 7.86
CA ALA A 19 19.52 -8.32 7.93
C ALA A 19 20.04 -8.49 9.37
N ALA A 20 19.55 -7.72 10.34
CA ALA A 20 20.00 -7.83 11.73
C ALA A 20 19.53 -9.12 12.42
N PHE A 21 18.53 -9.82 11.87
CA PHE A 21 17.89 -10.94 12.56
C PHE A 21 18.45 -12.33 12.20
N VAL A 22 19.20 -12.46 11.10
CA VAL A 22 19.63 -13.77 10.59
C VAL A 22 21.10 -13.72 10.17
N ASP A 23 21.97 -14.39 10.92
CA ASP A 23 23.35 -14.66 10.52
C ASP A 23 23.57 -16.18 10.43
N PRO A 24 23.30 -16.81 9.28
CA PRO A 24 23.44 -18.26 9.13
C PRO A 24 24.90 -18.67 9.27
N ARG A 25 25.13 -19.78 9.98
CA ARG A 25 26.48 -20.33 10.14
C ARG A 25 27.00 -20.95 8.84
N ASP A 26 26.14 -21.66 8.10
CA ASP A 26 26.49 -22.23 6.81
C ASP A 26 26.80 -21.11 5.79
N HIS A 27 28.02 -21.16 5.23
CA HIS A 27 28.52 -20.15 4.30
C HIS A 27 27.77 -20.13 2.95
N ARG A 28 27.25 -21.27 2.47
CA ARG A 28 26.45 -21.36 1.23
C ARG A 28 25.09 -20.73 1.43
N ILE A 29 24.44 -20.99 2.58
CA ILE A 29 23.17 -20.34 2.95
C ILE A 29 23.38 -18.83 3.11
N ARG A 30 24.43 -18.41 3.83
CA ARG A 30 24.77 -17.00 3.99
C ARG A 30 25.02 -16.32 2.64
N ALA A 31 25.79 -16.94 1.75
CA ALA A 31 26.05 -16.43 0.40
C ALA A 31 24.76 -16.34 -0.43
N PHE A 32 23.90 -17.36 -0.36
CA PHE A 32 22.60 -17.37 -1.04
C PHE A 32 21.71 -16.19 -0.58
N ILE A 33 21.60 -15.96 0.72
CA ILE A 33 20.84 -14.83 1.27
C ILE A 33 21.45 -13.50 0.83
N GLN A 34 22.77 -13.34 0.94
CA GLN A 34 23.46 -12.12 0.52
C GLN A 34 23.22 -11.82 -0.97
N GLN A 35 23.23 -12.85 -1.82
CA GLN A 35 22.92 -12.73 -3.24
C GLN A 35 21.46 -12.27 -3.46
N GLN A 36 20.49 -12.91 -2.80
CA GLN A 36 19.07 -12.52 -2.91
C GLN A 36 18.82 -11.06 -2.46
N LEU A 37 19.50 -10.62 -1.39
CA LEU A 37 19.43 -9.23 -0.93
C LEU A 37 20.11 -8.27 -1.92
N ALA A 38 21.20 -8.68 -2.57
CA ALA A 38 21.90 -7.89 -3.58
C ALA A 38 21.09 -7.78 -4.89
N GLU A 39 20.37 -8.82 -5.28
CA GLU A 39 19.45 -8.85 -6.42
C GLU A 39 18.14 -8.09 -6.15
N GLY A 40 17.95 -7.56 -4.93
CA GLY A 40 16.77 -6.78 -4.57
C GLY A 40 15.49 -7.62 -4.49
N ALA A 41 15.57 -8.92 -4.23
CA ALA A 41 14.38 -9.80 -4.20
C ALA A 41 13.31 -9.31 -3.19
N GLN A 42 13.75 -8.72 -2.07
CA GLN A 42 12.86 -8.16 -1.05
C GLN A 42 12.35 -6.74 -1.37
N TRP A 43 13.08 -5.99 -2.20
CA TRP A 43 12.84 -4.60 -2.55
C TRP A 43 13.19 -4.35 -4.01
N PRO A 44 12.44 -4.93 -4.97
CA PRO A 44 12.74 -4.77 -6.38
C PRO A 44 12.74 -3.30 -6.79
N ASP A 45 13.32 -3.00 -7.95
CA ASP A 45 13.31 -1.63 -8.46
C ASP A 45 11.88 -1.09 -8.57
N PRO A 46 11.66 0.18 -8.18
CA PRO A 46 10.33 0.74 -8.12
C PRO A 46 9.80 0.89 -9.54
N TRP A 47 8.55 0.50 -9.73
CA TRP A 47 7.86 0.82 -10.97
C TRP A 47 7.64 2.33 -11.03
N LEU A 48 7.88 2.92 -12.20
CA LEU A 48 7.67 4.35 -12.42
C LEU A 48 6.41 4.56 -13.23
N SER A 49 5.60 5.53 -12.81
CA SER A 49 4.45 6.00 -13.58
C SER A 49 4.43 7.52 -13.66
N LEU A 50 4.23 8.07 -14.85
CA LEU A 50 3.94 9.50 -15.03
C LEU A 50 2.44 9.75 -14.92
N ASN A 51 2.05 10.82 -14.21
CA ASN A 51 0.69 11.31 -14.26
C ASN A 51 0.49 12.02 -15.61
N PRO A 52 -0.45 11.55 -16.45
CA PRO A 52 -0.62 12.12 -17.76
C PRO A 52 -1.28 13.51 -17.69
N ASN A 53 -1.16 14.26 -18.78
CA ASN A 53 -1.96 15.45 -19.01
C ASN A 53 -3.27 15.06 -19.71
N PHE A 54 -4.31 15.81 -19.38
CA PHE A 54 -5.65 15.63 -19.95
C PHE A 54 -5.93 16.77 -20.91
N ALA A 55 -6.64 16.47 -22.00
CA ALA A 55 -7.16 17.51 -22.87
C ALA A 55 -8.06 18.47 -22.08
N THR A 56 -8.00 19.77 -22.40
CA THR A 56 -8.92 20.75 -21.84
C THR A 56 -10.34 20.51 -22.36
N GLY A 57 -11.31 20.70 -21.48
CA GLY A 57 -12.74 20.66 -21.75
C GLY A 57 -13.38 22.05 -21.76
N GLY A 58 -12.58 23.11 -21.67
CA GLY A 58 -13.06 24.49 -21.52
C GLY A 58 -13.23 24.91 -20.06
N THR A 59 -13.52 26.20 -19.85
CA THR A 59 -13.75 26.78 -18.52
C THR A 59 -15.23 26.78 -18.14
N VAL A 60 -15.54 26.84 -16.84
CA VAL A 60 -16.94 26.97 -16.40
C VAL A 60 -17.66 28.16 -17.03
N THR A 61 -16.97 29.27 -17.28
CA THR A 61 -17.53 30.46 -17.95
C THR A 61 -17.97 30.11 -19.37
N GLU A 62 -17.12 29.43 -20.15
CA GLU A 62 -17.45 29.02 -21.51
C GLU A 62 -18.66 28.09 -21.55
N LEU A 63 -18.74 27.11 -20.64
CA LEU A 63 -19.88 26.20 -20.57
C LEU A 63 -21.18 26.92 -20.14
N ALA A 64 -21.09 27.95 -19.30
CA ALA A 64 -22.24 28.77 -18.92
C ALA A 64 -22.71 29.66 -20.08
N ASP A 65 -21.78 30.28 -20.82
CA ASP A 65 -22.07 31.09 -22.00
C ASP A 65 -22.69 30.27 -23.14
N GLU A 66 -22.30 29.00 -23.29
CA GLU A 66 -22.94 28.03 -24.19
C GLU A 66 -24.38 27.66 -23.77
N GLY A 67 -24.82 28.05 -22.58
CA GLY A 67 -26.11 27.66 -22.00
C GLY A 67 -26.15 26.20 -21.54
N LEU A 68 -24.99 25.54 -21.41
CA LEU A 68 -24.89 24.17 -20.90
C LEU A 68 -24.98 24.12 -19.37
N LEU A 69 -24.55 25.20 -18.70
CA LEU A 69 -24.62 25.37 -17.24
C LEU A 69 -25.40 26.63 -16.86
N HIS A 70 -26.02 26.60 -15.70
CA HIS A 70 -26.65 27.75 -15.07
C HIS A 70 -25.62 28.87 -14.79
N PRO A 71 -25.92 30.16 -15.02
CA PRO A 71 -24.96 31.25 -14.83
C PRO A 71 -24.28 31.30 -13.46
N GLU A 72 -25.00 30.95 -12.39
CA GLU A 72 -24.45 30.89 -11.02
C GLU A 72 -23.29 29.87 -10.87
N CYS A 73 -23.19 28.87 -11.76
CA CYS A 73 -22.06 27.94 -11.77
C CYS A 73 -20.72 28.65 -11.97
N GLU A 74 -20.68 29.79 -12.67
CA GLU A 74 -19.46 30.59 -12.86
C GLU A 74 -18.93 31.14 -11.53
N ARG A 75 -19.81 31.51 -10.60
CA ARG A 75 -19.43 31.99 -9.26
C ARG A 75 -19.09 30.83 -8.31
N ILE A 76 -19.79 29.70 -8.45
CA ILE A 76 -19.59 28.51 -7.61
C ILE A 76 -18.23 27.87 -7.92
N PHE A 77 -17.97 27.51 -9.18
CA PHE A 77 -16.81 26.72 -9.58
C PHE A 77 -15.62 27.62 -9.93
N ARG A 78 -15.06 28.23 -8.89
CA ARG A 78 -13.81 29.00 -8.91
C ARG A 78 -12.80 28.44 -7.92
N VAL A 79 -11.53 28.70 -8.17
CA VAL A 79 -10.46 28.41 -7.19
C VAL A 79 -10.59 29.38 -6.02
N LYS A 80 -10.91 28.86 -4.83
CA LYS A 80 -11.14 29.62 -3.58
C LYS A 80 -10.26 29.05 -2.46
N GLU A 81 -9.63 29.91 -1.68
CA GLU A 81 -8.68 29.47 -0.63
C GLU A 81 -9.23 29.61 0.80
N HIS A 82 -10.15 30.54 1.04
CA HIS A 82 -10.72 30.81 2.37
C HIS A 82 -12.18 31.26 2.28
N ALA A 83 -12.90 31.26 3.41
CA ALA A 83 -14.36 31.48 3.47
C ALA A 83 -14.85 32.75 2.75
N ASN A 84 -14.11 33.85 2.84
CA ASN A 84 -14.49 35.14 2.23
C ASN A 84 -13.89 35.34 0.81
N ASP A 85 -13.28 34.32 0.21
CA ASP A 85 -12.69 34.41 -1.12
C ASP A 85 -13.77 34.17 -2.20
N PRO A 86 -14.12 35.17 -3.04
CA PRO A 86 -15.03 34.95 -4.16
C PRO A 86 -14.41 34.07 -5.26
N GLY A 87 -13.09 33.83 -5.19
CA GLY A 87 -12.32 33.06 -6.15
C GLY A 87 -11.93 33.92 -7.34
N ARG A 88 -10.64 33.92 -7.70
CA ARG A 88 -10.11 34.78 -8.77
C ARG A 88 -10.08 34.11 -10.14
N ARG A 89 -9.95 32.78 -10.18
CA ARG A 89 -9.80 32.02 -11.42
C ARG A 89 -10.96 31.03 -11.59
N PRO A 90 -11.63 30.99 -12.77
CA PRO A 90 -12.60 29.95 -13.07
C PRO A 90 -11.94 28.57 -13.06
N ILE A 91 -12.71 27.54 -12.71
CA ILE A 91 -12.27 26.16 -12.90
C ILE A 91 -12.21 25.87 -14.40
N GLU A 92 -11.07 25.32 -14.83
CA GLU A 92 -10.90 24.73 -16.14
C GLU A 92 -11.16 23.22 -16.02
N PHE A 93 -12.10 22.73 -16.84
CA PHE A 93 -12.46 21.32 -16.84
C PHE A 93 -11.51 20.53 -17.73
N HIS A 94 -11.28 19.28 -17.36
CA HIS A 94 -10.75 18.29 -18.30
C HIS A 94 -11.84 17.82 -19.25
N ARG A 95 -11.46 17.39 -20.45
CA ARG A 95 -12.40 16.97 -21.50
C ARG A 95 -13.42 15.95 -21.01
N HIS A 96 -12.98 14.95 -20.24
CA HIS A 96 -13.86 13.92 -19.67
C HIS A 96 -14.86 14.45 -18.64
N GLN A 97 -14.59 15.58 -17.98
CA GLN A 97 -15.54 16.24 -17.09
C GLN A 97 -16.60 16.98 -17.91
N THR A 98 -16.21 17.71 -18.95
CA THR A 98 -17.15 18.37 -19.87
C THR A 98 -18.02 17.37 -20.62
N ASP A 99 -17.44 16.26 -21.08
CA ASP A 99 -18.20 15.17 -21.71
C ASP A 99 -19.23 14.59 -20.74
N ALA A 100 -18.88 14.44 -19.46
CA ALA A 100 -19.81 14.01 -18.41
C ALA A 100 -20.92 15.03 -18.16
N ILE A 101 -20.61 16.33 -18.17
CA ILE A 101 -21.63 17.40 -18.05
C ILE A 101 -22.61 17.33 -19.22
N ARG A 102 -22.13 17.15 -20.46
CA ARG A 102 -22.98 17.03 -21.65
C ARG A 102 -23.85 15.77 -21.62
N VAL A 103 -23.29 14.63 -21.23
CA VAL A 103 -24.07 13.39 -21.05
C VAL A 103 -25.08 13.56 -19.92
N ALA A 104 -24.69 14.23 -18.83
CA ALA A 104 -25.57 14.47 -17.70
C ALA A 104 -26.81 15.29 -18.09
N ALA A 105 -26.64 16.32 -18.93
CA ALA A 105 -27.72 17.15 -19.46
C ALA A 105 -28.79 16.35 -20.24
N SER A 106 -28.43 15.20 -20.81
CA SER A 106 -29.40 14.31 -21.48
C SER A 106 -30.33 13.53 -20.53
N GLY A 107 -30.07 13.58 -19.22
CA GLY A 107 -30.83 12.84 -18.19
C GLY A 107 -30.57 11.32 -18.18
N LYS A 108 -29.50 10.85 -18.85
CA LYS A 108 -29.18 9.41 -18.97
C LYS A 108 -28.06 8.97 -18.05
N SER A 109 -28.20 7.82 -17.39
CA SER A 109 -27.15 7.21 -16.57
C SER A 109 -25.85 7.01 -17.36
N TYR A 110 -24.70 7.24 -16.70
CA TYR A 110 -23.38 7.17 -17.31
C TYR A 110 -22.31 6.71 -16.32
N VAL A 111 -21.15 6.31 -16.84
CA VAL A 111 -19.99 5.93 -16.02
C VAL A 111 -18.75 6.67 -16.49
N LEU A 112 -17.99 7.21 -15.55
CA LEU A 112 -16.69 7.81 -15.81
C LEU A 112 -15.56 6.85 -15.41
N THR A 113 -14.76 6.42 -16.39
CA THR A 113 -13.61 5.52 -16.20
C THR A 113 -12.30 6.24 -16.50
N THR A 114 -11.75 6.92 -15.49
CA THR A 114 -10.50 7.70 -15.61
C THR A 114 -9.60 7.43 -14.41
N GLY A 115 -8.28 7.58 -14.56
CA GLY A 115 -7.35 7.22 -13.47
C GLY A 115 -7.50 8.07 -12.19
N THR A 116 -6.83 7.65 -11.12
CA THR A 116 -6.85 8.39 -9.85
C THR A 116 -6.26 9.81 -10.01
N GLY A 117 -6.89 10.80 -9.37
CA GLY A 117 -6.47 12.19 -9.46
C GLY A 117 -6.89 12.94 -10.73
N SER A 118 -7.74 12.36 -11.59
CA SER A 118 -8.30 13.01 -12.80
C SER A 118 -9.43 14.01 -12.53
N GLY A 119 -9.77 14.25 -11.26
CA GLY A 119 -10.90 15.12 -10.89
C GLY A 119 -12.28 14.51 -11.17
N LYS A 120 -12.45 13.18 -11.05
CA LYS A 120 -13.73 12.47 -11.26
C LYS A 120 -14.94 13.11 -10.54
N SER A 121 -14.71 13.69 -9.37
CA SER A 121 -15.77 14.29 -8.55
C SER A 121 -16.52 15.42 -9.26
N LEU A 122 -15.81 16.28 -10.00
CA LEU A 122 -16.45 17.39 -10.72
C LEU A 122 -17.40 16.91 -11.83
N ALA A 123 -17.16 15.72 -12.38
CA ALA A 123 -18.00 15.15 -13.44
C ALA A 123 -19.43 14.86 -12.98
N TYR A 124 -19.66 14.63 -11.67
CA TYR A 124 -21.01 14.46 -11.11
C TYR A 124 -21.43 15.63 -10.22
N ILE A 125 -20.51 16.32 -9.53
CA ILE A 125 -20.84 17.48 -8.69
C ILE A 125 -21.40 18.62 -9.54
N VAL A 126 -20.76 18.94 -10.67
CA VAL A 126 -21.19 20.06 -11.51
C VAL A 126 -22.60 19.83 -12.06
N PRO A 127 -22.95 18.67 -12.65
CA PRO A 127 -24.32 18.41 -13.10
C PRO A 127 -25.37 18.39 -11.99
N ILE A 128 -25.01 17.92 -10.79
CA ILE A 128 -25.93 17.93 -9.64
C ILE A 128 -26.25 19.36 -9.24
N VAL A 129 -25.22 20.19 -9.06
CA VAL A 129 -25.37 21.60 -8.66
C VAL A 129 -26.16 22.36 -9.72
N ASP A 130 -25.80 22.20 -10.99
CA ASP A 130 -26.51 22.79 -12.13
C ASP A 130 -28.01 22.45 -12.13
N ARG A 131 -28.35 21.15 -11.97
CA ARG A 131 -29.75 20.73 -11.91
C ARG A 131 -30.52 21.35 -10.75
N VAL A 132 -29.90 21.45 -9.56
CA VAL A 132 -30.54 22.07 -8.38
C VAL A 132 -30.83 23.55 -8.67
N LEU A 133 -29.89 24.27 -9.28
CA LEU A 133 -30.05 25.67 -9.64
C LEU A 133 -31.16 25.88 -10.68
N LEU A 134 -31.16 25.08 -11.75
CA LEU A 134 -32.19 25.13 -12.79
C LEU A 134 -33.59 24.85 -12.21
N ASP A 135 -33.73 23.80 -11.39
CA ASP A 135 -35.02 23.47 -10.78
C ASP A 135 -35.52 24.62 -9.87
N ARG A 136 -34.62 25.30 -9.14
CA ARG A 136 -34.98 26.49 -8.35
C ARG A 136 -35.38 27.68 -9.23
N ALA A 137 -34.62 27.97 -10.28
CA ALA A 137 -34.90 29.08 -11.20
C ALA A 137 -36.25 28.91 -11.93
N GLU A 138 -36.64 27.67 -12.23
CA GLU A 138 -37.90 27.34 -12.89
C GLU A 138 -39.09 27.19 -11.91
N GLY A 139 -38.89 27.47 -10.62
CA GLY A 139 -39.94 27.33 -9.60
C GLY A 139 -40.33 25.88 -9.27
N ARG A 140 -39.53 24.91 -9.73
CA ARG A 140 -39.68 23.47 -9.43
C ARG A 140 -38.89 23.04 -8.19
N GLY A 141 -38.12 23.96 -7.58
CA GLY A 141 -37.30 23.72 -6.40
C GLY A 141 -38.14 23.53 -5.14
N SER A 142 -38.44 22.27 -4.79
CA SER A 142 -38.93 21.92 -3.46
C SER A 142 -37.76 21.65 -2.49
N PRO A 143 -37.85 22.03 -1.21
CA PRO A 143 -36.89 21.59 -0.20
C PRO A 143 -36.79 20.07 -0.14
N GLY A 144 -35.57 19.53 -0.01
CA GLY A 144 -35.33 18.09 0.12
C GLY A 144 -34.15 17.59 -0.71
N VAL A 145 -33.90 16.28 -0.63
CA VAL A 145 -32.72 15.62 -1.21
C VAL A 145 -32.91 15.41 -2.72
N LYS A 146 -32.05 16.05 -3.52
CA LYS A 146 -32.03 15.93 -4.99
C LYS A 146 -30.96 14.96 -5.47
N ALA A 147 -29.89 14.80 -4.70
CA ALA A 147 -28.81 13.87 -5.01
C ALA A 147 -28.35 13.10 -3.77
N ILE A 148 -28.10 11.80 -3.95
CA ILE A 148 -27.41 10.97 -2.95
C ILE A 148 -26.09 10.51 -3.55
N ILE A 149 -24.98 10.78 -2.86
CA ILE A 149 -23.64 10.34 -3.26
C ILE A 149 -23.15 9.27 -2.28
N VAL A 150 -22.89 8.08 -2.82
CA VAL A 150 -22.48 6.90 -2.07
C VAL A 150 -20.99 6.68 -2.25
N TYR A 151 -20.24 6.81 -1.17
CA TYR A 151 -18.81 6.52 -1.12
C TYR A 151 -18.55 5.14 -0.50
N PRO A 152 -17.50 4.41 -0.90
CA PRO A 152 -17.15 3.14 -0.27
C PRO A 152 -16.56 3.31 1.13
N MET A 153 -15.97 4.49 1.43
CA MET A 153 -15.25 4.76 2.67
C MET A 153 -15.58 6.16 3.21
N ASN A 154 -15.65 6.30 4.54
CA ASN A 154 -15.93 7.58 5.19
C ASN A 154 -14.85 8.64 4.92
N ALA A 155 -13.59 8.23 4.75
CA ALA A 155 -12.49 9.15 4.46
C ALA A 155 -12.71 9.90 3.14
N LEU A 156 -13.25 9.22 2.12
CA LEU A 156 -13.63 9.84 0.84
C LEU A 156 -14.77 10.84 1.06
N ALA A 157 -15.82 10.44 1.79
CA ALA A 157 -16.93 11.35 2.10
C ALA A 157 -16.44 12.62 2.83
N ASN A 158 -15.52 12.50 3.79
CA ASN A 158 -14.93 13.64 4.51
C ASN A 158 -14.16 14.57 3.57
N SER A 159 -13.33 14.00 2.68
CA SER A 159 -12.60 14.79 1.68
C SER A 159 -13.56 15.56 0.77
N GLN A 160 -14.69 14.95 0.39
CA GLN A 160 -15.65 15.58 -0.51
C GLN A 160 -16.50 16.66 0.18
N VAL A 161 -16.74 16.54 1.49
CA VAL A 161 -17.32 17.64 2.29
C VAL A 161 -16.44 18.89 2.18
N PHE A 162 -15.13 18.76 2.42
CA PHE A 162 -14.22 19.92 2.34
C PHE A 162 -14.17 20.56 0.94
N GLU A 163 -14.24 19.76 -0.12
CA GLU A 163 -14.30 20.29 -1.49
C GLU A 163 -15.64 21.00 -1.77
N LEU A 164 -16.77 20.44 -1.33
CA LEU A 164 -18.08 21.08 -1.47
C LEU A 164 -18.17 22.37 -0.64
N GLU A 165 -17.55 22.44 0.54
CA GLU A 165 -17.48 23.67 1.34
C GLU A 165 -16.82 24.81 0.56
N LYS A 166 -15.70 24.53 -0.13
CA LYS A 166 -15.03 25.53 -0.97
C LYS A 166 -15.94 26.06 -2.06
N PHE A 167 -16.67 25.18 -2.76
CA PHE A 167 -17.52 25.62 -3.87
C PHE A 167 -18.80 26.31 -3.42
N LEU A 168 -19.50 25.72 -2.44
CA LEU A 168 -20.89 26.06 -2.10
C LEU A 168 -21.04 26.96 -0.87
N ARG A 169 -20.01 27.10 -0.03
CA ARG A 169 -20.03 28.04 1.12
C ARG A 169 -19.12 29.23 0.92
N TYR A 170 -17.91 29.05 0.36
CA TYR A 170 -16.97 30.17 0.28
C TYR A 170 -17.46 31.22 -0.72
N GLY A 171 -17.41 32.49 -0.31
CA GLY A 171 -17.94 33.62 -1.07
C GLY A 171 -19.46 33.81 -0.95
N TYR A 172 -20.15 33.05 -0.07
CA TYR A 172 -21.57 33.22 0.26
C TYR A 172 -21.74 33.51 1.77
N GLY A 173 -22.79 34.26 2.12
CA GLY A 173 -23.16 34.49 3.52
C GLY A 173 -23.74 33.23 4.17
N GLU A 174 -23.70 33.16 5.50
CA GLU A 174 -24.33 32.06 6.25
C GLU A 174 -25.84 32.04 5.96
N GLY A 175 -26.35 30.91 5.46
CA GLY A 175 -27.76 30.76 5.05
C GLY A 175 -28.07 31.25 3.63
N GLU A 176 -27.09 31.81 2.91
CA GLU A 176 -27.20 32.23 1.51
C GLU A 176 -26.57 31.23 0.53
N GLU A 177 -26.31 29.99 0.98
CA GLU A 177 -25.70 28.97 0.12
C GLU A 177 -26.63 28.61 -1.06
N PRO A 178 -26.11 28.61 -2.29
CA PRO A 178 -26.91 28.33 -3.49
C PRO A 178 -27.38 26.87 -3.56
N VAL A 179 -26.65 25.96 -2.92
CA VAL A 179 -26.97 24.52 -2.81
C VAL A 179 -26.48 24.02 -1.46
N THR A 180 -27.33 23.29 -0.72
CA THR A 180 -27.01 22.72 0.59
C THR A 180 -26.55 21.28 0.47
N PHE A 181 -25.63 20.87 1.36
CA PHE A 181 -25.16 19.49 1.41
C PHE A 181 -24.92 19.07 2.85
N ALA A 182 -25.07 17.77 3.14
CA ALA A 182 -24.70 17.21 4.43
C ALA A 182 -24.16 15.79 4.30
N ARG A 183 -23.28 15.42 5.24
CA ARG A 183 -22.73 14.07 5.37
C ARG A 183 -23.52 13.30 6.42
N TYR A 184 -23.97 12.11 6.06
CA TYR A 184 -24.73 11.21 6.93
C TYR A 184 -24.10 9.82 6.93
N THR A 185 -23.26 9.55 7.91
CA THR A 185 -22.48 8.32 8.10
C THR A 185 -22.62 7.77 9.54
N GLY A 186 -21.75 6.82 9.90
CA GLY A 186 -21.64 6.33 11.27
C GLY A 186 -20.94 7.31 12.23
N GLN A 187 -20.36 8.41 11.73
CA GLN A 187 -19.45 9.29 12.50
C GLN A 187 -20.10 10.56 13.05
N GLU A 188 -21.32 10.88 12.62
CA GLU A 188 -22.05 12.08 13.04
C GLU A 188 -22.53 11.92 14.47
N SER A 189 -22.44 13.01 15.23
CA SER A 189 -23.04 13.10 16.56
C SER A 189 -24.56 12.96 16.47
N GLN A 190 -25.19 12.62 17.61
CA GLN A 190 -26.65 12.52 17.68
C GLN A 190 -27.33 13.84 17.31
N ASP A 191 -26.78 14.97 17.75
CA ASP A 191 -27.31 16.29 17.41
C ASP A 191 -27.14 16.62 15.93
N GLY A 192 -25.98 16.29 15.34
CA GLY A 192 -25.76 16.46 13.90
C GLY A 192 -26.74 15.65 13.06
N ARG A 193 -27.03 14.41 13.47
CA ARG A 193 -28.07 13.58 12.81
C ARG A 193 -29.44 14.23 12.92
N ARG A 194 -29.83 14.70 14.11
CA ARG A 194 -31.14 15.36 14.31
C ARG A 194 -31.30 16.60 13.45
N LEU A 195 -30.26 17.42 13.31
CA LEU A 195 -30.27 18.60 12.45
C LEU A 195 -30.49 18.24 10.97
N ILE A 196 -29.81 17.20 10.49
CA ILE A 196 -29.96 16.71 9.11
C ILE A 196 -31.37 16.14 8.86
N LEU A 197 -31.95 15.42 9.84
CA LEU A 197 -33.33 14.91 9.73
C LEU A 197 -34.36 16.05 9.74
N ALA A 198 -34.13 17.09 10.53
CA ALA A 198 -35.01 18.27 10.59
C ALA A 198 -34.91 19.15 9.34
N ASN A 199 -33.71 19.28 8.77
CA ASN A 199 -33.42 20.08 7.58
C ASN A 199 -32.64 19.25 6.54
N PRO A 200 -33.33 18.39 5.77
CA PRO A 200 -32.68 17.58 4.74
C PRO A 200 -31.99 18.46 3.68
N PRO A 201 -30.74 18.17 3.30
CA PRO A 201 -29.99 18.97 2.33
C PRO A 201 -30.39 18.65 0.88
N ASP A 202 -29.96 19.46 -0.09
CA ASP A 202 -30.08 19.14 -1.53
C ASP A 202 -29.19 17.94 -1.91
N ILE A 203 -27.99 17.85 -1.33
CA ILE A 203 -27.01 16.78 -1.60
C ILE A 203 -26.69 16.01 -0.32
N LEU A 204 -26.99 14.71 -0.30
CA LEU A 204 -26.68 13.82 0.82
C LEU A 204 -25.45 12.96 0.50
N LEU A 205 -24.38 13.10 1.30
CA LEU A 205 -23.17 12.28 1.20
C LEU A 205 -23.23 11.15 2.22
N THR A 206 -23.12 9.91 1.77
CA THR A 206 -23.21 8.73 2.66
C THR A 206 -22.33 7.58 2.17
N ASN A 207 -22.42 6.43 2.82
CA ASN A 207 -21.85 5.16 2.36
C ASN A 207 -22.97 4.13 2.17
N TYR A 208 -22.70 3.05 1.45
CA TYR A 208 -23.74 2.08 1.08
C TYR A 208 -24.39 1.40 2.30
N VAL A 209 -23.63 1.19 3.39
CA VAL A 209 -24.15 0.61 4.64
C VAL A 209 -25.12 1.57 5.31
N MET A 210 -24.76 2.86 5.40
CA MET A 210 -25.65 3.86 5.98
C MET A 210 -26.87 4.12 5.13
N LEU A 211 -26.75 4.11 3.81
CA LEU A 211 -27.89 4.24 2.92
C LEU A 211 -28.90 3.10 3.14
N ASP A 212 -28.43 1.86 3.34
CA ASP A 212 -29.31 0.74 3.68
C ASP A 212 -30.01 0.93 5.04
N LEU A 213 -29.30 1.47 6.02
CA LEU A 213 -29.88 1.81 7.33
C LEU A 213 -30.91 2.96 7.23
N VAL A 214 -30.67 3.96 6.39
CA VAL A 214 -31.62 5.07 6.14
C VAL A 214 -32.93 4.55 5.55
N LEU A 215 -32.90 3.50 4.72
CA LEU A 215 -34.11 2.88 4.15
C LEU A 215 -34.92 2.05 5.17
N THR A 216 -34.27 1.54 6.21
CA THR A 216 -34.86 0.57 7.15
C THR A 216 -35.29 1.21 8.47
N ARG A 217 -34.64 2.30 8.90
CA ARG A 217 -34.96 2.95 10.17
C ARG A 217 -36.14 3.92 10.06
N PRO A 218 -37.10 3.89 11.01
CA PRO A 218 -38.34 4.67 10.88
C PRO A 218 -38.16 6.18 10.78
N ASP A 219 -37.29 6.78 11.60
CA ASP A 219 -37.11 8.22 11.63
C ASP A 219 -36.39 8.71 10.37
N GLU A 220 -35.30 8.05 9.98
CA GLU A 220 -34.58 8.32 8.75
C GLU A 220 -35.49 8.18 7.52
N ARG A 221 -36.31 7.12 7.45
CA ARG A 221 -37.26 6.92 6.36
C ARG A 221 -38.33 8.02 6.32
N ARG A 222 -38.86 8.44 7.47
CA ARG A 222 -39.88 9.50 7.55
C ARG A 222 -39.37 10.86 7.09
N HIS A 223 -38.09 11.16 7.32
CA HIS A 223 -37.54 12.48 7.05
C HIS A 223 -36.68 12.49 5.78
N LEU A 224 -35.61 11.70 5.70
CA LEU A 224 -34.66 11.76 4.57
C LEU A 224 -35.23 11.13 3.31
N ILE A 225 -35.87 9.96 3.41
CA ILE A 225 -36.41 9.29 2.23
C ILE A 225 -37.65 10.01 1.70
N ALA A 226 -38.52 10.51 2.58
CA ALA A 226 -39.62 11.38 2.17
C ALA A 226 -39.12 12.65 1.48
N ALA A 227 -38.04 13.27 1.99
CA ALA A 227 -37.41 14.43 1.37
C ALA A 227 -36.69 14.08 0.06
N ALA A 228 -36.36 12.80 -0.19
CA ALA A 228 -35.74 12.31 -1.42
C ALA A 228 -36.75 11.91 -2.50
N HIS A 229 -38.03 12.23 -2.34
CA HIS A 229 -39.06 11.98 -3.36
C HIS A 229 -38.69 12.63 -4.69
N GLY A 230 -38.75 11.85 -5.78
CA GLY A 230 -38.38 12.32 -7.12
C GLY A 230 -36.87 12.58 -7.28
N LEU A 231 -36.04 11.86 -6.53
CA LEU A 231 -34.57 11.92 -6.56
C LEU A 231 -34.02 12.05 -8.00
N LYS A 232 -33.13 13.01 -8.23
CA LYS A 232 -32.58 13.30 -9.56
C LYS A 232 -31.31 12.52 -9.83
N PHE A 233 -30.42 12.40 -8.83
CA PHE A 233 -29.14 11.72 -8.98
C PHE A 233 -28.87 10.70 -7.88
N LEU A 234 -28.33 9.56 -8.28
CA LEU A 234 -27.70 8.59 -7.38
C LEU A 234 -26.29 8.30 -7.88
N VAL A 235 -25.28 8.75 -7.14
CA VAL A 235 -23.87 8.58 -7.50
C VAL A 235 -23.29 7.42 -6.71
N LEU A 236 -22.62 6.50 -7.40
CA LEU A 236 -21.87 5.40 -6.84
C LEU A 236 -20.38 5.61 -7.13
N ASP A 237 -19.64 6.09 -6.15
CA ASP A 237 -18.21 6.37 -6.31
C ASP A 237 -17.35 5.11 -6.13
N GLU A 238 -16.24 5.07 -6.86
CA GLU A 238 -15.30 3.95 -6.93
C GLU A 238 -15.99 2.60 -7.16
N LEU A 239 -16.73 2.48 -8.27
CA LEU A 239 -17.46 1.28 -8.68
C LEU A 239 -16.62 0.00 -8.65
N HIS A 240 -15.30 0.12 -8.84
CA HIS A 240 -14.38 -1.01 -8.76
C HIS A 240 -14.39 -1.72 -7.39
N THR A 241 -14.89 -1.07 -6.33
CA THR A 241 -15.02 -1.67 -5.00
C THR A 241 -16.25 -2.59 -4.89
N TYR A 242 -17.26 -2.41 -5.73
CA TYR A 242 -18.51 -3.17 -5.68
C TYR A 242 -18.44 -4.45 -6.52
N ARG A 243 -17.71 -5.46 -6.01
CA ARG A 243 -17.51 -6.76 -6.67
C ARG A 243 -18.10 -7.92 -5.87
N GLY A 244 -18.29 -9.07 -6.53
CA GLY A 244 -18.79 -10.29 -5.89
C GLY A 244 -20.12 -10.08 -5.15
N ARG A 245 -20.21 -10.59 -3.92
CA ARG A 245 -21.40 -10.45 -3.06
C ARG A 245 -21.73 -8.99 -2.77
N GLN A 246 -20.74 -8.18 -2.43
CA GLN A 246 -20.95 -6.76 -2.11
C GLN A 246 -21.55 -6.00 -3.30
N GLY A 247 -21.11 -6.30 -4.53
CA GLY A 247 -21.70 -5.72 -5.74
C GLY A 247 -23.17 -6.08 -5.92
N ALA A 248 -23.56 -7.32 -5.62
CA ALA A 248 -24.96 -7.74 -5.66
C ALA A 248 -25.83 -7.01 -4.61
N ASP A 249 -25.31 -6.85 -3.38
CA ASP A 249 -26.01 -6.14 -2.31
C ASP A 249 -26.27 -4.67 -2.69
N VAL A 250 -25.27 -3.99 -3.27
CA VAL A 250 -25.40 -2.61 -3.75
C VAL A 250 -26.36 -2.52 -4.95
N ALA A 251 -26.36 -3.49 -5.85
CA ALA A 251 -27.31 -3.52 -6.98
C ALA A 251 -28.77 -3.56 -6.52
N LEU A 252 -29.06 -4.36 -5.48
CA LEU A 252 -30.39 -4.42 -4.88
C LEU A 252 -30.71 -3.14 -4.09
N LEU A 253 -29.73 -2.56 -3.41
CA LEU A 253 -29.88 -1.28 -2.72
C LEU A 253 -30.30 -0.16 -3.68
N VAL A 254 -29.63 -0.04 -4.84
CA VAL A 254 -29.98 0.95 -5.88
C VAL A 254 -31.45 0.81 -6.31
N ARG A 255 -31.91 -0.41 -6.53
CA ARG A 255 -33.31 -0.69 -6.92
C ARG A 255 -34.28 -0.30 -5.81
N ARG A 256 -33.97 -0.59 -4.54
CA ARG A 256 -34.78 -0.16 -3.40
C ARG A 256 -34.84 1.36 -3.26
N VAL A 257 -33.72 2.06 -3.44
CA VAL A 257 -33.70 3.53 -3.40
C VAL A 257 -34.60 4.11 -4.50
N ARG A 258 -34.52 3.58 -5.73
CA ARG A 258 -35.38 4.01 -6.85
C ARG A 258 -36.87 3.85 -6.54
N ASP A 259 -37.24 2.71 -5.98
CA ASP A 259 -38.61 2.37 -5.64
C ASP A 259 -39.15 3.25 -4.50
N VAL A 260 -38.44 3.31 -3.38
CA VAL A 260 -38.92 4.03 -2.18
C VAL A 260 -38.89 5.55 -2.35
N CYS A 261 -37.96 6.09 -3.16
CA CYS A 261 -37.94 7.51 -3.51
C CYS A 261 -38.91 7.88 -4.66
N GLU A 262 -39.66 6.91 -5.20
CA GLU A 262 -40.54 7.10 -6.37
C GLU A 262 -39.83 7.79 -7.54
N ALA A 263 -38.60 7.35 -7.81
CA ALA A 263 -37.69 7.99 -8.77
C ALA A 263 -37.33 7.04 -9.92
N PRO A 264 -38.29 6.69 -10.82
CA PRO A 264 -38.02 5.81 -11.95
C PRO A 264 -37.01 6.42 -12.94
N ASP A 265 -36.96 7.75 -13.04
CA ASP A 265 -36.06 8.46 -13.94
C ASP A 265 -34.77 8.95 -13.28
N VAL A 266 -34.43 8.45 -12.07
CA VAL A 266 -33.17 8.85 -11.41
C VAL A 266 -31.98 8.52 -12.30
N GLN A 267 -31.09 9.48 -12.45
CA GLN A 267 -29.85 9.31 -13.17
C GLN A 267 -28.83 8.66 -12.23
N VAL A 268 -28.39 7.45 -12.58
CA VAL A 268 -27.37 6.74 -11.81
C VAL A 268 -26.01 7.01 -12.44
N VAL A 269 -25.08 7.53 -11.64
CA VAL A 269 -23.73 7.89 -12.10
C VAL A 269 -22.71 7.02 -11.40
N GLY A 270 -21.81 6.43 -12.18
CA GLY A 270 -20.68 5.67 -11.65
C GLY A 270 -19.36 6.35 -11.92
N THR A 271 -18.43 6.26 -10.98
CA THR A 271 -17.04 6.67 -11.20
C THR A 271 -16.12 5.51 -10.84
N SER A 272 -15.06 5.31 -11.60
CA SER A 272 -14.08 4.27 -11.30
C SER A 272 -12.73 4.56 -11.92
N ALA A 273 -11.65 4.23 -11.21
CA ALA A 273 -10.31 4.21 -11.79
C ALA A 273 -10.03 2.95 -12.65
N THR A 274 -10.60 1.80 -12.28
CA THR A 274 -10.25 0.51 -12.88
C THR A 274 -11.45 -0.42 -12.96
N MET A 275 -11.91 -0.77 -14.17
CA MET A 275 -13.02 -1.73 -14.34
C MET A 275 -12.73 -2.81 -15.36
N ALA A 276 -11.95 -2.52 -16.40
CA ALA A 276 -11.54 -3.50 -17.41
C ALA A 276 -10.08 -3.24 -17.80
N SER A 277 -9.30 -4.32 -17.87
CA SER A 277 -7.84 -4.29 -18.11
C SER A 277 -7.40 -4.99 -19.39
N GLY A 278 -8.35 -5.47 -20.21
CA GLY A 278 -8.05 -6.19 -21.45
C GLY A 278 -8.93 -5.71 -22.60
N GLY A 279 -8.44 -5.91 -23.83
CA GLY A 279 -9.07 -5.44 -25.06
C GLY A 279 -8.82 -3.96 -25.35
N THR A 280 -9.40 -3.51 -26.45
CA THR A 280 -9.34 -2.12 -26.94
C THR A 280 -10.08 -1.17 -25.98
N ALA A 281 -9.93 0.14 -26.16
CA ALA A 281 -10.79 1.11 -25.46
C ALA A 281 -12.29 0.82 -25.66
N ALA A 282 -12.71 0.42 -26.86
CA ALA A 282 -14.10 0.10 -27.17
C ALA A 282 -14.61 -1.17 -26.46
N ASP A 283 -13.77 -2.22 -26.38
CA ASP A 283 -14.09 -3.44 -25.65
C ASP A 283 -14.30 -3.13 -24.16
N ARG A 284 -13.38 -2.34 -23.59
CA ARG A 284 -13.46 -1.90 -22.19
C ARG A 284 -14.75 -1.13 -21.91
N SER A 285 -15.11 -0.18 -22.77
CA SER A 285 -16.37 0.58 -22.63
C SER A 285 -17.60 -0.33 -22.70
N THR A 286 -17.61 -1.32 -23.58
CA THR A 286 -18.72 -2.28 -23.69
C THR A 286 -18.87 -3.13 -22.43
N VAL A 287 -17.76 -3.64 -21.89
CA VAL A 287 -17.77 -4.42 -20.63
C VAL A 287 -18.24 -3.57 -19.46
N VAL A 288 -17.72 -2.34 -19.35
CA VAL A 288 -18.12 -1.40 -18.29
C VAL A 288 -19.60 -1.06 -18.37
N ALA A 289 -20.12 -0.77 -19.56
CA ALA A 289 -21.52 -0.49 -19.82
C ALA A 289 -22.43 -1.64 -19.36
N ALA A 290 -22.04 -2.89 -19.66
CA ALA A 290 -22.79 -4.06 -19.23
C ALA A 290 -22.82 -4.24 -17.70
N VAL A 291 -21.67 -4.04 -17.04
CA VAL A 291 -21.57 -4.11 -15.56
C VAL A 291 -22.39 -2.99 -14.92
N ALA A 292 -22.25 -1.76 -15.40
CA ALA A 292 -22.97 -0.60 -14.91
C ALA A 292 -24.48 -0.77 -15.08
N THR A 293 -24.92 -1.23 -16.25
CA THR A 293 -26.35 -1.49 -16.52
C THR A 293 -26.94 -2.47 -15.51
N ARG A 294 -26.22 -3.56 -15.22
CA ARG A 294 -26.67 -4.56 -14.25
C ARG A 294 -26.70 -4.00 -12.83
N LEU A 295 -25.65 -3.29 -12.42
CA LEU A 295 -25.53 -2.71 -11.08
C LEU A 295 -26.61 -1.64 -10.86
N PHE A 296 -26.74 -0.69 -11.79
CA PHE A 296 -27.64 0.46 -11.70
C PHE A 296 -29.11 0.07 -11.85
N GLY A 297 -29.40 -1.02 -12.56
CA GLY A 297 -30.77 -1.35 -12.95
C GLY A 297 -31.38 -0.32 -13.91
N SER A 298 -30.54 0.43 -14.62
CA SER A 298 -30.87 1.36 -15.70
C SER A 298 -29.85 1.19 -16.82
N GLU A 299 -30.24 1.41 -18.07
CA GLU A 299 -29.34 1.20 -19.21
C GLU A 299 -28.20 2.24 -19.22
N VAL A 300 -26.98 1.74 -19.40
CA VAL A 300 -25.77 2.50 -19.75
C VAL A 300 -25.21 1.89 -21.03
N THR A 301 -25.07 2.70 -22.09
CA THR A 301 -24.48 2.26 -23.36
C THR A 301 -22.98 2.54 -23.38
N ALA A 302 -22.24 1.94 -24.33
CA ALA A 302 -20.79 2.11 -24.43
C ALA A 302 -20.38 3.58 -24.67
N GLU A 303 -21.20 4.36 -25.38
CA GLU A 303 -20.96 5.80 -25.64
C GLU A 303 -21.14 6.65 -24.38
N ARG A 304 -21.84 6.12 -23.37
CA ARG A 304 -22.02 6.75 -22.05
C ARG A 304 -21.01 6.23 -21.02
N VAL A 305 -20.01 5.47 -21.46
CA VAL A 305 -18.80 5.20 -20.71
C VAL A 305 -17.74 6.19 -21.12
N ILE A 306 -17.49 7.15 -20.23
CA ILE A 306 -16.67 8.32 -20.48
C ILE A 306 -15.24 7.99 -20.02
N GLY A 307 -14.34 7.86 -20.98
CA GLY A 307 -12.91 7.67 -20.75
C GLY A 307 -12.17 8.99 -20.55
N GLU A 308 -10.86 8.88 -20.31
CA GLU A 308 -9.96 10.05 -20.29
C GLU A 308 -9.51 10.39 -21.71
N THR A 309 -9.38 11.68 -22.00
CA THR A 309 -8.72 12.15 -23.24
C THR A 309 -7.33 12.65 -22.87
N LEU A 310 -6.31 11.91 -23.25
CA LEU A 310 -4.92 12.16 -22.87
C LEU A 310 -4.22 13.06 -23.89
N VAL A 311 -3.31 13.90 -23.42
CA VAL A 311 -2.43 14.73 -24.27
C VAL A 311 -1.00 14.64 -23.78
N ARG A 312 -0.04 14.75 -24.70
CA ARG A 312 1.38 14.82 -24.35
C ARG A 312 1.71 16.18 -23.75
N ALA A 313 2.54 16.17 -22.70
CA ALA A 313 3.18 17.35 -22.14
C ALA A 313 4.38 17.78 -22.98
N THR A 314 4.99 16.84 -23.70
CA THR A 314 6.22 17.03 -24.47
C THR A 314 5.95 17.07 -25.98
N SER A 315 7.01 17.28 -26.76
CA SER A 315 6.94 17.26 -28.23
C SER A 315 6.28 15.97 -28.76
N GLN A 316 5.39 16.12 -29.73
CA GLN A 316 4.76 14.98 -30.43
C GLN A 316 5.71 14.25 -31.39
N ARG A 317 6.92 14.77 -31.60
CA ARG A 317 7.92 14.15 -32.46
C ARG A 317 8.66 13.04 -31.72
N THR A 318 8.65 11.84 -32.28
CA THR A 318 9.53 10.76 -31.82
C THR A 318 10.99 11.12 -32.13
N PRO A 319 11.86 11.22 -31.11
CA PRO A 319 13.27 11.54 -31.33
C PRO A 319 13.98 10.37 -32.00
N SER A 320 14.95 10.65 -32.87
CA SER A 320 15.78 9.61 -33.46
C SER A 320 16.81 9.09 -32.45
N THR A 321 17.26 7.85 -32.64
CA THR A 321 18.32 7.22 -31.84
C THR A 321 19.60 8.06 -31.78
N SER A 322 19.99 8.67 -32.91
CA SER A 322 21.18 9.54 -32.96
C SER A 322 21.00 10.82 -32.13
N GLU A 323 19.80 11.40 -32.13
CA GLU A 323 19.52 12.58 -31.31
C GLU A 323 19.57 12.23 -29.83
N LEU A 324 18.94 11.11 -29.43
CA LEU A 324 18.98 10.61 -28.06
C LEU A 324 20.41 10.36 -27.59
N GLY A 325 21.21 9.63 -28.38
CA GLY A 325 22.62 9.35 -28.06
C GLY A 325 23.45 10.61 -27.83
N SER A 326 23.15 11.73 -28.50
CA SER A 326 23.85 13.00 -28.33
C SER A 326 23.48 13.77 -27.04
N VAL A 327 22.24 13.60 -26.55
CA VAL A 327 21.73 14.35 -25.39
C VAL A 327 21.87 13.59 -24.07
N ILE A 328 21.86 12.25 -24.10
CA ILE A 328 21.95 11.40 -22.90
C ILE A 328 23.18 11.74 -22.04
N PRO A 329 24.42 11.82 -22.57
CA PRO A 329 25.58 12.09 -21.74
C PRO A 329 25.55 13.46 -21.04
N ARG A 330 24.91 14.46 -21.67
CA ARG A 330 24.73 15.80 -21.10
C ARG A 330 23.67 15.79 -20.00
N ALA A 331 22.54 15.13 -20.25
CA ALA A 331 21.49 14.93 -19.27
C ALA A 331 21.98 14.15 -18.03
N ALA A 332 22.85 13.14 -18.22
CA ALA A 332 23.47 12.39 -17.13
C ALA A 332 24.37 13.26 -16.22
N ARG A 333 24.96 14.33 -16.78
CA ARG A 333 25.72 15.36 -16.02
C ARG A 333 24.85 16.50 -15.49
N SER A 334 23.53 16.35 -15.53
CA SER A 334 22.53 17.36 -15.13
C SER A 334 22.61 18.66 -15.94
N GLU A 335 23.14 18.63 -17.17
CA GLU A 335 23.13 19.75 -18.11
C GLU A 335 21.79 19.84 -18.85
N LEU A 336 20.70 20.08 -18.10
CA LEU A 336 19.33 20.14 -18.61
C LEU A 336 18.76 21.57 -18.55
N PRO A 337 17.84 21.94 -19.47
CA PRO A 337 17.08 23.18 -19.36
C PRO A 337 16.26 23.22 -18.06
N THR A 338 16.08 24.40 -17.49
CA THR A 338 15.26 24.61 -16.29
C THR A 338 13.86 25.14 -16.62
N GLY A 339 13.68 25.77 -17.78
CA GLY A 339 12.39 26.29 -18.23
C GLY A 339 11.45 25.19 -18.72
N TYR A 340 10.16 25.32 -18.43
CA TYR A 340 9.13 24.34 -18.82
C TYR A 340 9.14 24.01 -20.31
N HIS A 341 9.06 25.03 -21.17
CA HIS A 341 8.92 24.83 -22.62
C HIS A 341 10.20 24.24 -23.25
N GLU A 342 11.38 24.67 -22.80
CA GLU A 342 12.66 24.14 -23.27
C GLU A 342 12.83 22.67 -22.87
N LEU A 343 12.43 22.33 -21.64
CA LEU A 343 12.49 20.97 -21.15
C LEU A 343 11.44 20.07 -21.83
N ALA A 344 10.23 20.58 -22.09
CA ALA A 344 9.18 19.88 -22.83
C ALA A 344 9.58 19.59 -24.30
N ALA A 345 10.39 20.46 -24.88
CA ALA A 345 10.95 20.28 -26.22
C ALA A 345 12.19 19.37 -26.25
N HIS A 346 12.77 19.03 -25.10
CA HIS A 346 13.98 18.22 -25.02
C HIS A 346 13.73 16.80 -25.56
N PRO A 347 14.58 16.24 -26.46
CA PRO A 347 14.35 14.92 -27.07
C PRO A 347 14.15 13.80 -26.06
N LEU A 348 14.96 13.77 -25.00
CA LEU A 348 14.83 12.78 -23.93
C LEU A 348 13.50 12.92 -23.16
N ALA A 349 12.90 14.12 -23.09
CA ALA A 349 11.62 14.31 -22.40
C ALA A 349 10.49 13.65 -23.17
N GLY A 350 10.47 13.79 -24.49
CA GLY A 350 9.55 13.06 -25.37
C GLY A 350 9.66 11.54 -25.23
N TRP A 351 10.90 11.04 -25.17
CA TRP A 351 11.15 9.62 -24.93
C TRP A 351 10.69 9.17 -23.54
N VAL A 352 11.02 9.91 -22.47
CA VAL A 352 10.60 9.60 -21.09
C VAL A 352 9.08 9.58 -20.96
N GLU A 353 8.37 10.55 -21.57
CA GLU A 353 6.91 10.55 -21.57
C GLU A 353 6.35 9.35 -22.34
N ALA A 354 6.96 8.96 -23.47
CA ALA A 354 6.53 7.78 -24.22
C ALA A 354 6.72 6.47 -23.44
N THR A 355 7.87 6.33 -22.77
CA THR A 355 8.23 5.11 -22.04
C THR A 355 7.41 4.95 -20.75
N PHE A 356 7.24 6.02 -19.97
CA PHE A 356 6.66 5.92 -18.62
C PHE A 356 5.27 6.54 -18.47
N GLY A 357 4.76 7.20 -19.50
CA GLY A 357 3.51 7.96 -19.46
C GLY A 357 2.49 7.47 -20.47
N LEU A 358 2.72 7.78 -21.74
CA LEU A 358 1.73 7.64 -22.81
C LEU A 358 2.29 6.91 -24.04
N THR A 359 1.56 5.90 -24.48
CA THR A 359 1.76 5.23 -25.77
C THR A 359 0.52 5.43 -26.65
N THR A 360 0.57 4.92 -27.87
CA THR A 360 -0.52 5.04 -28.86
C THR A 360 -1.16 3.68 -29.07
N GLU A 361 -2.50 3.62 -29.04
CA GLU A 361 -3.24 2.40 -29.39
C GLU A 361 -3.18 2.21 -30.92
N GLU A 362 -2.70 1.05 -31.38
CA GLU A 362 -2.41 0.80 -32.81
C GLU A 362 -3.62 0.97 -33.72
N GLU A 363 -4.81 0.60 -33.25
CA GLU A 363 -6.05 0.58 -34.05
C GLU A 363 -6.68 1.98 -34.19
N THR A 364 -6.66 2.77 -33.11
CA THR A 364 -7.38 4.05 -33.03
C THR A 364 -6.47 5.27 -33.17
N GLY A 365 -5.16 5.10 -32.98
CA GLY A 365 -4.23 6.22 -32.86
C GLY A 365 -4.41 7.05 -31.59
N ALA A 366 -5.28 6.63 -30.65
CA ALA A 366 -5.54 7.35 -29.43
C ALA A 366 -4.39 7.18 -28.43
N LEU A 367 -4.11 8.25 -27.67
CA LEU A 367 -3.14 8.18 -26.58
C LEU A 367 -3.73 7.37 -25.41
N ILE A 368 -3.00 6.35 -24.99
CA ILE A 368 -3.30 5.49 -23.86
C ILE A 368 -2.12 5.48 -22.88
N ARG A 369 -2.36 5.07 -21.63
CA ARG A 369 -1.29 4.94 -20.64
C ARG A 369 -0.32 3.83 -21.04
N SER A 370 0.98 4.11 -20.94
CA SER A 370 2.02 3.09 -21.14
C SER A 370 1.95 2.03 -20.03
N ALA A 371 2.36 0.80 -20.37
CA ALA A 371 2.58 -0.22 -19.36
C ALA A 371 3.68 0.26 -18.39
N PRO A 372 3.50 0.14 -17.07
CA PRO A 372 4.54 0.51 -16.11
C PRO A 372 5.85 -0.25 -16.42
N THR A 373 6.99 0.40 -16.18
CA THR A 373 8.33 -0.24 -16.20
C THR A 373 9.22 0.39 -15.12
N THR A 374 10.43 -0.14 -14.93
CA THR A 374 11.42 0.40 -13.98
C THR A 374 12.45 1.26 -14.73
N VAL A 375 13.09 2.18 -14.01
CA VAL A 375 14.14 3.03 -14.59
C VAL A 375 15.33 2.19 -15.10
N PRO A 376 15.85 1.19 -14.36
CA PRO A 376 16.93 0.33 -14.86
C PRO A 376 16.56 -0.46 -16.11
N ALA A 377 15.33 -1.02 -16.18
CA ALA A 377 14.88 -1.76 -17.37
C ALA A 377 14.80 -0.83 -18.60
N ALA A 378 14.16 0.32 -18.45
CA ALA A 378 14.07 1.31 -19.52
C ALA A 378 15.44 1.88 -19.93
N ALA A 379 16.38 2.01 -19.00
CA ALA A 379 17.74 2.44 -19.28
C ALA A 379 18.51 1.39 -20.08
N ALA A 380 18.31 0.10 -19.80
CA ALA A 380 18.90 -1.00 -20.58
C ALA A 380 18.37 -1.02 -22.02
N ASP A 381 17.07 -0.82 -22.21
CA ASP A 381 16.47 -0.71 -23.55
C ASP A 381 17.04 0.52 -24.30
N LEU A 382 17.09 1.68 -23.65
CA LEU A 382 17.64 2.90 -24.23
C LEU A 382 19.13 2.77 -24.58
N ALA A 383 19.90 2.07 -23.76
CA ALA A 383 21.31 1.76 -24.01
C ALA A 383 21.48 0.84 -25.21
N SER A 384 20.66 -0.21 -25.31
CA SER A 384 20.62 -1.11 -26.46
C SER A 384 20.33 -0.36 -27.76
N ASP A 385 19.37 0.57 -27.72
CA ASP A 385 18.98 1.34 -28.90
C ASP A 385 20.06 2.36 -29.29
N THR A 386 20.61 3.11 -28.33
CA THR A 386 21.50 4.26 -28.61
C THR A 386 22.99 3.93 -28.62
N GLY A 387 23.39 2.79 -28.07
CA GLY A 387 24.80 2.41 -27.87
C GLY A 387 25.49 3.16 -26.72
N VAL A 388 24.76 3.95 -25.93
CA VAL A 388 25.28 4.63 -24.73
C VAL A 388 25.25 3.67 -23.54
N ASP A 389 26.19 3.79 -22.60
CA ASP A 389 26.24 2.97 -21.38
C ASP A 389 24.92 3.03 -20.58
N ALA A 390 24.50 1.89 -20.04
CA ALA A 390 23.24 1.76 -19.31
C ALA A 390 23.20 2.62 -18.03
N GLY A 391 24.31 2.73 -17.30
CA GLY A 391 24.38 3.58 -16.11
C GLY A 391 24.28 5.07 -16.46
N VAL A 392 24.84 5.49 -17.59
CA VAL A 392 24.69 6.86 -18.11
C VAL A 392 23.24 7.12 -18.53
N CYS A 393 22.57 6.17 -19.18
CA CYS A 393 21.16 6.26 -19.53
C CYS A 393 20.28 6.37 -18.28
N GLU A 394 20.54 5.55 -17.26
CA GLU A 394 19.81 5.57 -15.99
C GLU A 394 19.91 6.93 -15.29
N ALA A 395 21.13 7.47 -15.18
CA ALA A 395 21.38 8.79 -14.60
C ALA A 395 20.66 9.90 -15.39
N ALA A 396 20.70 9.84 -16.73
CA ALA A 396 20.01 10.81 -17.58
C ALA A 396 18.49 10.80 -17.37
N ILE A 397 17.88 9.60 -17.28
CA ILE A 397 16.44 9.44 -17.01
C ILE A 397 16.08 10.03 -15.64
N ARG A 398 16.83 9.67 -14.58
CA ARG A 398 16.59 10.18 -13.21
C ARG A 398 16.70 11.70 -13.15
N ASN A 399 17.76 12.27 -13.72
CA ASN A 399 17.99 13.72 -13.73
C ASN A 399 16.88 14.46 -14.47
N LEU A 400 16.43 13.92 -15.61
CA LEU A 400 15.34 14.52 -16.38
C LEU A 400 14.00 14.48 -15.65
N LEU A 401 13.67 13.36 -15.00
CA LEU A 401 12.45 13.24 -14.18
C LEU A 401 12.46 14.26 -13.03
N LEU A 402 13.59 14.40 -12.34
CA LEU A 402 13.77 15.38 -11.28
C LEU A 402 13.67 16.82 -11.80
N ALA A 403 14.30 17.14 -12.93
CA ALA A 403 14.19 18.45 -13.58
C ALA A 403 12.74 18.74 -13.97
N GLY A 404 12.04 17.78 -14.59
CA GLY A 404 10.64 17.90 -15.00
C GLY A 404 9.69 18.09 -13.82
N SER A 405 9.98 17.49 -12.66
CA SER A 405 9.21 17.72 -11.43
C SER A 405 9.37 19.11 -10.83
N ARG A 406 10.44 19.83 -11.21
CA ARG A 406 10.78 21.17 -10.72
C ARG A 406 10.48 22.28 -11.73
N ALA A 407 10.06 21.93 -12.94
CA ALA A 407 9.73 22.87 -14.01
C ALA A 407 8.21 23.11 -14.05
N PRO A 408 7.68 24.17 -13.41
CA PRO A 408 6.26 24.49 -13.43
C PRO A 408 5.83 25.11 -14.77
N HIS A 409 4.64 24.73 -15.25
CA HIS A 409 4.01 25.40 -16.39
C HIS A 409 3.72 26.87 -16.05
N PRO A 410 4.00 27.83 -16.94
CA PRO A 410 3.82 29.27 -16.66
C PRO A 410 2.40 29.65 -16.20
N ASP A 411 1.37 29.11 -16.85
CA ASP A 411 -0.02 29.55 -16.59
C ASP A 411 -0.69 28.91 -15.35
N HIS A 412 -0.39 27.63 -15.08
CA HIS A 412 -1.12 26.85 -14.08
C HIS A 412 -0.21 26.17 -13.05
N ALA A 413 1.09 26.45 -13.08
CA ALA A 413 2.11 26.02 -12.13
C ALA A 413 2.26 24.49 -11.93
N ARG A 414 1.63 23.67 -12.78
CA ARG A 414 1.78 22.21 -12.73
C ARG A 414 3.15 21.82 -13.28
N PRO A 415 3.89 20.91 -12.63
CA PRO A 415 5.19 20.48 -13.13
C PRO A 415 5.07 19.74 -14.47
N LEU A 416 6.12 19.80 -15.30
CA LEU A 416 6.19 19.04 -16.55
C LEU A 416 6.00 17.54 -16.32
N PHE A 417 6.68 16.99 -15.31
CA PHE A 417 6.54 15.60 -14.90
C PHE A 417 6.11 15.48 -13.45
N ALA A 418 4.88 15.05 -13.23
CA ALA A 418 4.42 14.57 -11.94
C ALA A 418 4.50 13.03 -11.94
N PHE A 419 5.63 12.47 -11.48
CA PHE A 419 5.85 11.02 -11.46
C PHE A 419 5.67 10.41 -10.07
N ARG A 420 5.44 9.10 -10.03
CA ARG A 420 5.33 8.30 -8.80
C ARG A 420 6.26 7.11 -8.90
N LEU A 421 6.90 6.78 -7.78
CA LEU A 421 7.66 5.54 -7.60
C LEU A 421 6.81 4.56 -6.78
N HIS A 422 6.56 3.38 -7.34
CA HIS A 422 5.82 2.31 -6.67
C HIS A 422 6.84 1.29 -6.16
N GLN A 423 7.31 1.50 -4.93
CA GLN A 423 8.23 0.60 -4.25
C GLN A 423 7.44 -0.53 -3.57
N PHE A 424 7.68 -1.77 -4.01
CA PHE A 424 7.21 -2.95 -3.32
C PHE A 424 8.26 -3.39 -2.31
N VAL A 425 7.85 -3.66 -1.08
CA VAL A 425 8.73 -4.14 -0.02
C VAL A 425 8.09 -5.41 0.54
N SER A 426 8.88 -6.46 0.67
CA SER A 426 8.45 -7.73 1.24
C SER A 426 9.34 -8.12 2.42
N LYS A 427 8.76 -8.88 3.35
CA LYS A 427 9.41 -9.38 4.57
C LYS A 427 10.50 -10.43 4.33
N GLY A 428 10.85 -10.72 3.07
CA GLY A 428 11.55 -11.95 2.72
C GLY A 428 10.68 -13.19 2.73
N ASP A 429 11.25 -14.27 2.22
CA ASP A 429 10.68 -15.61 2.30
C ASP A 429 11.67 -16.53 3.05
N THR A 430 11.17 -17.62 3.63
CA THR A 430 12.00 -18.56 4.39
C THR A 430 12.98 -19.25 3.46
N VAL A 431 14.20 -19.52 3.95
CA VAL A 431 15.12 -20.40 3.24
C VAL A 431 14.64 -21.84 3.39
N HIS A 432 14.37 -22.46 2.25
CA HIS A 432 14.06 -23.87 2.14
C HIS A 432 15.27 -24.60 1.60
N VAL A 433 15.56 -25.77 2.19
CA VAL A 433 16.64 -26.63 1.72
C VAL A 433 16.20 -28.08 1.57
N SER A 434 16.89 -28.82 0.70
CA SER A 434 16.64 -30.26 0.55
C SER A 434 17.25 -31.07 1.69
N LEU A 435 16.66 -32.25 1.95
CA LEU A 435 17.18 -33.23 2.91
C LEU A 435 18.34 -34.03 2.30
N GLU A 436 19.45 -33.35 2.09
CA GLU A 436 20.68 -33.89 1.52
C GLU A 436 21.88 -33.38 2.32
N PRO A 437 23.08 -34.00 2.17
CA PRO A 437 24.28 -33.52 2.84
C PRO A 437 24.54 -32.03 2.59
N GLU A 438 25.10 -31.34 3.60
CA GLU A 438 25.30 -29.89 3.64
C GLU A 438 26.06 -29.34 2.42
N GLU A 439 26.89 -30.17 1.79
CA GLU A 439 27.71 -29.84 0.61
C GLU A 439 26.92 -29.80 -0.71
N VAL A 440 25.83 -30.57 -0.81
CA VAL A 440 25.09 -30.78 -2.06
C VAL A 440 23.63 -30.37 -2.00
N ARG A 441 23.10 -30.07 -0.80
CA ARG A 441 21.70 -29.63 -0.64
C ARG A 441 21.35 -28.44 -1.53
N HIS A 442 20.14 -28.50 -2.07
CA HIS A 442 19.51 -27.42 -2.82
C HIS A 442 19.06 -26.34 -1.84
N ILE A 443 19.24 -25.06 -2.18
CA ILE A 443 18.88 -23.91 -1.36
C ILE A 443 17.98 -23.00 -2.20
N THR A 444 16.83 -22.61 -1.66
CA THR A 444 15.89 -21.72 -2.34
C THR A 444 15.14 -20.84 -1.35
N SER A 445 14.75 -19.65 -1.80
CA SER A 445 13.86 -18.72 -1.10
C SER A 445 12.42 -18.85 -1.59
N ARG A 446 12.14 -19.70 -2.59
CA ARG A 446 10.78 -19.86 -3.13
C ARG A 446 10.08 -21.01 -2.42
N TYR A 447 8.96 -20.73 -1.77
CA TYR A 447 8.12 -21.78 -1.18
C TYR A 447 7.72 -22.84 -2.21
N GLN A 448 8.21 -24.06 -1.98
CA GLN A 448 7.88 -25.27 -2.73
C GLN A 448 7.98 -26.47 -1.78
N LEU A 449 7.19 -27.52 -2.03
CA LEU A 449 7.27 -28.75 -1.23
C LEU A 449 8.37 -29.71 -1.71
N ARG A 450 8.78 -29.58 -2.97
CA ARG A 450 9.76 -30.44 -3.63
C ARG A 450 10.74 -29.63 -4.44
N VAL A 451 11.96 -30.15 -4.63
CA VAL A 451 12.98 -29.51 -5.47
C VAL A 451 12.48 -29.42 -6.92
N PRO A 452 12.60 -28.26 -7.60
CA PRO A 452 12.23 -28.13 -9.01
C PRO A 452 12.85 -29.22 -9.88
N HIS A 453 12.03 -29.87 -10.71
CA HIS A 453 12.44 -30.97 -11.60
C HIS A 453 12.97 -32.24 -10.88
N GLN A 454 12.87 -32.33 -9.55
CA GLN A 454 13.28 -33.48 -8.73
C GLN A 454 12.21 -33.78 -7.66
N PRO A 455 11.06 -34.35 -8.05
CA PRO A 455 9.88 -34.52 -7.17
C PRO A 455 10.12 -35.46 -5.98
N ASP A 456 11.15 -36.30 -6.04
CA ASP A 456 11.54 -37.24 -4.99
C ASP A 456 12.32 -36.58 -3.85
N LYS A 457 12.64 -35.28 -3.95
CA LYS A 457 13.39 -34.55 -2.93
C LYS A 457 12.51 -33.54 -2.23
N ALA A 458 12.32 -33.70 -0.91
CA ALA A 458 11.62 -32.75 -0.07
C ALA A 458 12.36 -31.42 0.02
N LEU A 459 11.59 -30.33 0.08
CA LEU A 459 12.06 -29.03 0.50
C LEU A 459 11.46 -28.70 1.86
N LEU A 460 12.32 -28.35 2.80
CA LEU A 460 11.94 -28.06 4.17
C LEU A 460 12.44 -26.67 4.60
N PRO A 461 11.63 -25.91 5.35
CA PRO A 461 12.02 -24.60 5.84
C PRO A 461 13.11 -24.69 6.91
N LEU A 462 14.01 -23.71 6.96
CA LEU A 462 15.04 -23.57 7.99
C LEU A 462 14.69 -22.48 9.01
N GLY A 463 15.06 -22.74 10.26
CA GLY A 463 15.18 -21.74 11.33
C GLY A 463 16.61 -21.72 11.88
N PHE A 464 17.09 -20.55 12.27
CA PHE A 464 18.47 -20.31 12.70
C PHE A 464 18.52 -19.95 14.18
N CYS A 465 19.43 -20.55 14.94
CA CYS A 465 19.68 -20.14 16.31
C CYS A 465 20.11 -18.67 16.37
N ARG A 466 19.39 -17.85 17.13
CA ARG A 466 19.67 -16.40 17.23
C ARG A 466 21.05 -16.07 17.81
N GLU A 467 21.65 -16.97 18.58
CA GLU A 467 22.97 -16.75 19.19
C GLU A 467 24.15 -17.16 18.29
N CYS A 468 24.03 -18.28 17.57
CA CYS A 468 25.19 -18.87 16.87
C CYS A 468 24.96 -19.15 15.37
N GLY A 469 23.77 -18.86 14.85
CA GLY A 469 23.46 -19.03 13.44
C GLY A 469 23.22 -20.46 12.98
N GLN A 470 23.29 -21.46 13.88
CA GLN A 470 23.04 -22.86 13.53
C GLN A 470 21.65 -23.04 12.96
N GLU A 471 21.57 -23.61 11.76
CA GLU A 471 20.33 -23.96 11.10
C GLU A 471 19.70 -25.25 11.66
N TYR A 472 18.38 -25.28 11.65
CA TYR A 472 17.53 -26.39 11.99
C TYR A 472 16.41 -26.50 10.98
N TYR A 473 16.09 -27.70 10.52
CA TYR A 473 14.88 -27.90 9.70
C TYR A 473 13.65 -27.78 10.59
N VAL A 474 12.69 -26.95 10.20
CA VAL A 474 11.43 -26.74 10.94
C VAL A 474 10.38 -27.71 10.39
N VAL A 475 10.06 -28.74 11.16
CA VAL A 475 9.31 -29.90 10.66
C VAL A 475 8.13 -30.29 11.55
N ALA A 476 7.22 -31.06 10.95
CA ALA A 476 6.25 -31.89 11.64
C ALA A 476 6.47 -33.37 11.27
N ARG A 477 6.30 -34.27 12.24
CA ARG A 477 6.25 -35.73 12.02
C ARG A 477 4.83 -36.10 11.60
N ALA A 478 4.68 -36.51 10.35
CA ALA A 478 3.43 -37.05 9.82
C ALA A 478 3.57 -38.57 9.62
N VAL A 479 2.47 -39.32 9.77
CA VAL A 479 2.44 -40.74 9.44
C VAL A 479 1.76 -40.90 8.08
N LYS A 480 2.50 -41.38 7.07
CA LYS A 480 1.99 -41.70 5.73
C LYS A 480 2.22 -43.17 5.45
N SER A 481 1.16 -43.90 5.11
CA SER A 481 1.23 -45.34 4.79
C SER A 481 1.93 -46.19 5.85
N GLY A 482 1.79 -45.83 7.14
CA GLY A 482 2.41 -46.52 8.27
C GLY A 482 3.89 -46.17 8.51
N ARG A 483 4.48 -45.27 7.72
CA ARG A 483 5.86 -44.77 7.90
C ARG A 483 5.85 -43.32 8.37
N VAL A 484 6.88 -42.94 9.13
CA VAL A 484 7.05 -41.56 9.59
C VAL A 484 7.69 -40.75 8.48
N THR A 485 7.16 -39.57 8.21
CA THR A 485 7.67 -38.63 7.21
C THR A 485 7.75 -37.24 7.83
N TYR A 486 8.89 -36.58 7.65
CA TYR A 486 9.11 -35.19 8.02
C TYR A 486 8.58 -34.27 6.93
N VAL A 487 7.65 -33.39 7.29
CA VAL A 487 7.01 -32.43 6.38
C VAL A 487 7.19 -31.00 6.92
N PRO A 488 7.09 -29.97 6.06
CA PRO A 488 7.09 -28.58 6.53
C PRO A 488 6.00 -28.36 7.59
N ARG A 489 6.35 -27.71 8.69
CA ARG A 489 5.38 -27.30 9.71
C ARG A 489 4.39 -26.28 9.11
N HIS A 490 3.09 -26.40 9.41
CA HIS A 490 2.09 -25.37 9.10
C HIS A 490 1.68 -24.67 10.40
N ASP A 491 1.85 -23.35 10.48
CA ASP A 491 1.63 -22.58 11.72
C ASP A 491 0.20 -22.63 12.27
N ALA A 492 -0.78 -23.06 11.47
CA ALA A 492 -2.19 -23.17 11.88
C ALA A 492 -2.49 -24.38 12.80
N ASP A 493 -1.59 -25.38 12.88
CA ASP A 493 -1.83 -26.65 13.59
C ASP A 493 -1.12 -26.76 14.94
N ALA A 494 -0.73 -25.64 15.56
CA ALA A 494 -0.08 -25.59 16.88
C ALA A 494 -0.97 -26.08 18.06
N SER A 495 -2.07 -26.78 17.77
CA SER A 495 -2.94 -27.46 18.73
C SER A 495 -2.68 -28.98 18.84
N GLY A 496 -1.85 -29.56 17.96
CA GLY A 496 -1.37 -30.93 18.09
C GLY A 496 -0.21 -31.00 19.10
N GLY A 497 -0.35 -31.81 20.16
CA GLY A 497 0.57 -31.83 21.31
C GLY A 497 2.06 -32.04 20.98
N ASP A 498 2.89 -31.83 22.02
CA ASP A 498 4.36 -31.70 22.02
C ASP A 498 5.17 -32.66 21.12
N ALA A 499 4.64 -33.83 20.72
CA ALA A 499 5.36 -34.87 19.98
C ALA A 499 5.23 -34.81 18.44
N VAL A 500 4.40 -33.94 17.88
CA VAL A 500 4.11 -33.89 16.43
C VAL A 500 4.98 -32.86 15.69
N THR A 501 5.32 -31.74 16.33
CA THR A 501 6.14 -30.68 15.73
C THR A 501 7.53 -30.60 16.36
N GLY A 502 8.53 -30.19 15.59
CA GLY A 502 9.90 -30.18 16.07
C GLY A 502 10.91 -29.63 15.09
N TYR A 503 12.17 -29.99 15.35
CA TYR A 503 13.34 -29.51 14.65
C TYR A 503 14.26 -30.67 14.29
N LEU A 504 14.86 -30.66 13.11
CA LEU A 504 15.96 -31.57 12.77
C LEU A 504 17.28 -30.82 12.83
N TYR A 505 18.22 -31.41 13.56
CA TYR A 505 19.62 -31.01 13.58
C TYR A 505 20.44 -31.97 12.74
N VAL A 506 21.12 -31.43 11.74
CA VAL A 506 22.09 -32.12 10.90
C VAL A 506 23.32 -31.22 10.86
N SER A 507 24.49 -31.79 11.16
CA SER A 507 25.76 -31.08 11.11
C SER A 507 26.89 -32.07 10.93
N SER A 508 27.65 -31.91 9.84
CA SER A 508 28.81 -32.76 9.54
C SER A 508 30.05 -32.37 10.35
N ASP A 509 30.23 -31.08 10.65
CA ASP A 509 31.39 -30.54 11.38
C ASP A 509 31.24 -30.61 12.91
N HIS A 510 30.02 -30.76 13.42
CA HIS A 510 29.74 -30.83 14.86
C HIS A 510 28.55 -31.75 15.15
N PRO A 511 28.66 -33.05 14.84
CA PRO A 511 27.60 -34.02 15.08
C PRO A 511 27.20 -34.03 16.57
N TRP A 512 25.95 -34.40 16.84
CA TRP A 512 25.51 -34.61 18.22
C TRP A 512 26.04 -35.95 18.72
N PRO A 513 26.63 -36.00 19.93
CA PRO A 513 27.34 -37.18 20.40
C PRO A 513 26.42 -38.26 20.93
N VAL A 514 26.99 -39.47 21.08
CA VAL A 514 26.33 -40.60 21.72
C VAL A 514 26.17 -40.35 23.23
N ASP A 515 27.19 -39.76 23.89
CA ASP A 515 27.15 -39.38 25.30
C ASP A 515 27.27 -37.85 25.47
N PRO A 516 26.13 -37.12 25.46
CA PRO A 516 26.14 -35.66 25.56
C PRO A 516 26.49 -35.14 26.96
N VAL A 517 26.48 -35.98 28.00
CA VAL A 517 26.88 -35.59 29.36
C VAL A 517 28.40 -35.60 29.45
N ALA A 518 29.05 -36.69 29.04
CA ALA A 518 30.51 -36.81 29.06
C ALA A 518 31.19 -35.76 28.15
N GLU A 519 30.55 -35.41 27.03
CA GLU A 519 31.06 -34.41 26.10
C GLU A 519 30.63 -32.96 26.42
N GLY A 520 29.93 -32.73 27.54
CA GLY A 520 29.54 -31.39 27.99
C GLY A 520 28.61 -30.66 27.03
N ARG A 521 27.80 -31.40 26.27
CA ARG A 521 26.92 -30.84 25.21
C ARG A 521 25.57 -30.37 25.72
N LEU A 522 25.22 -30.66 26.96
CA LEU A 522 24.00 -30.18 27.61
C LEU A 522 24.22 -28.85 28.36
N PRO A 523 23.19 -28.02 28.55
CA PRO A 523 23.27 -26.85 29.41
C PRO A 523 23.54 -27.23 30.87
N ASP A 524 24.39 -26.48 31.57
CA ASP A 524 24.82 -26.83 32.93
C ASP A 524 23.64 -26.98 33.91
N HIS A 525 22.65 -26.09 33.83
CA HIS A 525 21.42 -26.14 34.65
C HIS A 525 20.45 -27.29 34.30
N TRP A 526 20.80 -28.20 33.37
CA TRP A 526 20.05 -29.44 33.09
C TRP A 526 20.61 -30.65 33.81
N LEU A 527 21.73 -30.48 34.51
CA LEU A 527 22.50 -31.52 35.15
C LEU A 527 22.37 -31.36 36.67
N ASP A 528 22.11 -32.48 37.34
CA ASP A 528 22.23 -32.61 38.79
C ASP A 528 23.54 -33.35 39.09
N GLU A 529 24.37 -32.77 39.96
CA GLU A 529 25.56 -33.43 40.50
C GLU A 529 25.17 -34.24 41.73
N GLY A 530 25.41 -35.55 41.68
CA GLY A 530 25.25 -36.45 42.82
C GLY A 530 26.40 -36.32 43.81
N ASP A 531 26.15 -36.69 45.06
CA ASP A 531 27.15 -36.68 46.15
C ASP A 531 28.40 -37.57 45.85
N ASP A 532 28.29 -38.47 44.87
CA ASP A 532 29.35 -39.36 44.38
C ASP A 532 30.16 -38.79 43.19
N GLY A 533 29.88 -37.55 42.80
CA GLY A 533 30.48 -36.89 41.63
C GLY A 533 29.90 -37.35 40.29
N SER A 534 28.83 -38.15 40.29
CA SER A 534 28.13 -38.52 39.06
C SER A 534 27.23 -37.36 38.58
N THR A 535 27.26 -37.10 37.28
CA THR A 535 26.41 -36.07 36.66
C THR A 535 25.21 -36.73 36.00
N THR A 536 24.00 -36.38 36.44
CA THR A 536 22.76 -36.96 35.90
C THR A 536 21.85 -35.90 35.30
N ILE A 537 21.06 -36.27 34.29
CA ILE A 537 20.13 -35.35 33.64
C ILE A 537 18.84 -35.24 34.47
N ILE A 538 18.47 -34.00 34.81
CA ILE A 538 17.23 -33.67 35.53
C ILE A 538 16.04 -34.34 34.84
N ALA A 539 15.23 -35.06 35.62
CA ALA A 539 14.15 -35.92 35.10
C ALA A 539 13.16 -35.17 34.19
N THR A 540 12.82 -33.92 34.52
CA THR A 540 11.88 -33.09 33.73
C THR A 540 12.45 -32.61 32.40
N LYS A 541 13.77 -32.65 32.22
CA LYS A 541 14.47 -32.20 31.00
C LYS A 541 14.68 -33.32 29.97
N ARG A 542 14.62 -34.59 30.40
CA ARG A 542 14.87 -35.76 29.53
C ARG A 542 13.98 -35.80 28.28
N LYS A 543 12.75 -35.29 28.35
CA LYS A 543 11.83 -35.24 27.21
C LYS A 543 12.24 -34.28 26.09
N TYR A 544 13.18 -33.38 26.35
CA TYR A 544 13.72 -32.43 25.36
C TYR A 544 15.06 -32.89 24.77
N LEU A 545 15.55 -34.06 25.15
CA LEU A 545 16.76 -34.63 24.55
C LEU A 545 16.47 -35.01 23.10
N PRO A 546 17.42 -34.78 22.19
CA PRO A 546 17.25 -35.13 20.81
C PRO A 546 17.25 -36.65 20.61
N THR A 547 16.44 -37.14 19.68
CA THR A 547 16.39 -38.56 19.28
C THR A 547 17.09 -38.78 17.94
N PRO A 548 17.95 -39.80 17.80
CA PRO A 548 18.63 -40.10 16.54
C PRO A 548 17.63 -40.57 15.47
N VAL A 549 17.82 -40.11 14.24
CA VAL A 549 16.95 -40.44 13.08
C VAL A 549 17.79 -40.60 11.82
N SER A 550 17.37 -41.47 10.90
CA SER A 550 17.92 -41.56 9.55
C SER A 550 16.83 -41.19 8.55
N ILE A 551 17.12 -40.26 7.64
CA ILE A 551 16.10 -39.61 6.81
C ILE A 551 16.47 -39.71 5.33
N ALA A 552 15.55 -40.21 4.51
CA ALA A 552 15.67 -40.21 3.06
C ALA A 552 15.41 -38.81 2.45
N ALA A 553 15.83 -38.61 1.21
CA ALA A 553 15.73 -37.31 0.53
C ALA A 553 14.28 -36.82 0.36
N ASP A 554 13.29 -37.72 0.37
CA ASP A 554 11.86 -37.42 0.25
C ASP A 554 11.19 -37.04 1.58
N GLY A 555 11.92 -37.13 2.70
CA GLY A 555 11.46 -36.87 4.06
C GLY A 555 11.10 -38.10 4.88
N GLU A 556 11.16 -39.30 4.33
CA GLU A 556 10.79 -40.53 5.05
C GLU A 556 11.88 -40.93 6.06
N GLU A 557 11.45 -41.37 7.26
CA GLU A 557 12.33 -41.97 8.26
C GLU A 557 12.67 -43.42 7.83
N VAL A 558 13.95 -43.70 7.62
CA VAL A 558 14.48 -44.99 7.12
C VAL A 558 15.36 -45.67 8.16
N ALA A 559 15.78 -46.91 7.88
CA ALA A 559 16.68 -47.63 8.79
C ALA A 559 18.05 -46.94 8.88
N GLU A 560 18.73 -47.15 10.01
CA GLU A 560 20.06 -46.59 10.24
C GLU A 560 21.04 -46.96 9.12
N GLY A 561 21.66 -45.95 8.52
CA GLY A 561 22.59 -46.12 7.39
C GLY A 561 21.97 -46.08 6.00
N GLU A 562 20.64 -46.09 5.87
CA GLU A 562 19.94 -46.00 4.57
C GLU A 562 19.62 -44.56 4.14
N GLY A 563 19.83 -43.57 5.03
CA GLY A 563 19.58 -42.16 4.78
C GLY A 563 20.55 -41.23 5.50
N MET A 564 20.27 -39.93 5.45
CA MET A 564 21.04 -38.89 6.14
C MET A 564 20.83 -39.01 7.65
N ALA A 565 21.92 -39.14 8.41
CA ALA A 565 21.89 -39.15 9.86
C ALA A 565 21.56 -37.76 10.41
N GLY A 566 20.64 -37.69 11.37
CA GLY A 566 20.22 -36.46 12.02
C GLY A 566 19.63 -36.70 13.39
N TRP A 567 19.21 -35.61 14.02
CA TRP A 567 18.68 -35.60 15.38
C TRP A 567 17.39 -34.81 15.44
N PHE A 568 16.31 -35.44 15.89
CA PHE A 568 15.00 -34.80 16.04
C PHE A 568 14.81 -34.27 17.47
N MET A 569 14.31 -33.04 17.57
CA MET A 569 13.93 -32.40 18.83
C MET A 569 12.45 -32.00 18.76
N SER A 570 11.67 -32.37 19.77
CA SER A 570 10.28 -31.90 19.89
C SER A 570 10.20 -30.42 20.26
N THR A 571 9.12 -29.76 19.87
CA THR A 571 8.78 -28.44 20.41
C THR A 571 8.43 -28.50 21.90
N PRO A 572 8.63 -27.40 22.64
CA PRO A 572 9.27 -26.16 22.21
C PRO A 572 10.80 -26.28 22.12
N PHE A 573 11.43 -25.39 21.35
CA PHE A 573 12.89 -25.31 21.24
C PHE A 573 13.50 -24.98 22.61
N ALA A 574 14.14 -25.97 23.23
CA ALA A 574 14.59 -25.87 24.62
C ALA A 574 16.03 -25.35 24.73
N PHE A 575 16.91 -25.78 23.81
CA PHE A 575 18.30 -25.33 23.74
C PHE A 575 18.90 -25.59 22.35
N CYS A 576 20.01 -24.92 22.03
CA CYS A 576 20.76 -25.15 20.79
C CYS A 576 21.79 -26.28 20.94
N LEU A 577 21.73 -27.28 20.06
CA LEU A 577 22.62 -28.46 20.02
C LEU A 577 24.08 -28.12 19.65
N ARG A 578 24.34 -26.89 19.20
CA ARG A 578 25.69 -26.39 18.96
C ARG A 578 26.20 -25.48 20.08
N CYS A 579 25.58 -24.33 20.31
CA CYS A 579 26.11 -23.33 21.25
C CYS A 579 25.62 -23.47 22.69
N ARG A 580 24.69 -24.39 22.96
CA ARG A 580 24.13 -24.67 24.31
C ARG A 580 23.33 -23.51 24.93
N VAL A 581 23.04 -22.43 24.18
CA VAL A 581 22.04 -21.44 24.64
C VAL A 581 20.74 -22.17 24.95
N SER A 582 20.12 -21.83 26.08
CA SER A 582 18.98 -22.52 26.63
C SER A 582 17.89 -21.55 27.04
N TYR A 583 16.63 -22.00 26.99
CA TYR A 583 15.46 -21.17 27.20
C TYR A 583 14.58 -21.74 28.31
N GLU A 584 14.51 -21.04 29.44
CA GLU A 584 13.77 -21.50 30.62
C GLU A 584 12.25 -21.29 30.52
N GLN A 585 11.81 -20.26 29.79
CA GLN A 585 10.40 -20.01 29.53
C GLN A 585 9.92 -20.87 28.34
N VAL A 586 9.42 -22.05 28.68
CA VAL A 586 8.88 -23.07 27.76
C VAL A 586 7.45 -22.71 27.28
N ARG A 587 6.83 -21.67 27.84
CA ARG A 587 5.51 -21.18 27.42
C ARG A 587 5.64 -20.11 26.32
N GLY A 588 5.03 -20.34 25.18
CA GLY A 588 4.99 -19.38 24.07
C GLY A 588 5.44 -20.00 22.74
N ASN A 589 5.53 -19.19 21.70
CA ASN A 589 6.08 -19.60 20.41
C ASN A 589 7.63 -19.57 20.45
N ASP A 590 8.28 -20.33 19.59
CA ASP A 590 9.76 -20.37 19.50
C ASP A 590 10.34 -19.18 18.70
N PHE A 591 9.52 -18.15 18.42
CA PHE A 591 9.88 -16.95 17.65
C PHE A 591 11.08 -16.19 18.24
N SER A 592 11.18 -16.12 19.56
CA SER A 592 12.28 -15.46 20.26
C SER A 592 13.57 -16.28 20.30
N LYS A 593 13.56 -17.53 19.78
CA LYS A 593 14.65 -18.50 19.93
C LYS A 593 15.31 -18.85 18.61
N LEU A 594 14.48 -19.10 17.59
CA LEU A 594 14.91 -19.34 16.22
C LEU A 594 14.47 -18.16 15.35
N ALA A 595 15.40 -17.62 14.58
CA ALA A 595 15.12 -16.64 13.54
C ALA A 595 14.83 -17.35 12.22
N THR A 596 13.81 -16.92 11.50
CA THR A 596 13.61 -17.26 10.09
C THR A 596 13.65 -15.97 9.27
N LEU A 597 14.00 -16.05 7.99
CA LEU A 597 14.14 -14.88 7.10
C LEU A 597 12.81 -14.20 6.78
N ASP A 598 11.68 -14.86 7.02
CA ASP A 598 10.34 -14.36 6.75
C ASP A 598 9.59 -13.90 8.02
N GLN A 599 10.22 -14.00 9.19
CA GLN A 599 9.60 -13.74 10.50
C GLN A 599 9.96 -12.35 11.02
N GLU A 600 9.54 -11.33 10.27
CA GLU A 600 9.40 -9.97 10.78
C GLU A 600 7.98 -9.72 11.28
N GLY A 601 7.87 -9.12 12.46
CA GLY A 601 6.59 -8.62 12.93
C GLY A 601 6.07 -7.55 11.97
N ARG A 602 4.89 -7.76 11.39
CA ARG A 602 4.25 -6.80 10.45
C ARG A 602 4.28 -5.38 11.01
N SER A 603 3.99 -5.23 12.30
CA SER A 603 3.97 -3.92 12.94
C SER A 603 5.34 -3.26 13.06
N SER A 604 6.39 -4.05 13.31
CA SER A 604 7.76 -3.54 13.31
C SER A 604 8.18 -3.08 11.92
N ALA A 605 7.88 -3.86 10.86
CA ALA A 605 8.17 -3.48 9.49
C ALA A 605 7.46 -2.17 9.09
N VAL A 606 6.15 -2.06 9.36
CA VAL A 606 5.37 -0.84 9.10
C VAL A 606 5.94 0.35 9.88
N THR A 607 6.32 0.15 11.14
CA THR A 607 6.93 1.20 11.96
C THR A 607 8.26 1.68 11.39
N VAL A 608 9.17 0.77 11.00
CA VAL A 608 10.48 1.13 10.43
C VAL A 608 10.31 1.89 9.11
N LEU A 609 9.44 1.40 8.22
CA LEU A 609 9.16 2.08 6.96
C LEU A 609 8.56 3.47 7.20
N SER A 610 7.55 3.58 8.07
CA SER A 610 6.89 4.85 8.38
C SER A 610 7.86 5.85 9.01
N ALA A 611 8.67 5.41 9.96
CA ALA A 611 9.68 6.25 10.62
C ALA A 611 10.77 6.71 9.63
N SER A 612 11.23 5.81 8.75
CA SER A 612 12.21 6.13 7.70
C SER A 612 11.68 7.21 6.74
N ILE A 613 10.42 7.07 6.27
CA ILE A 613 9.79 8.07 5.40
C ILE A 613 9.65 9.41 6.11
N VAL A 614 9.05 9.43 7.30
CA VAL A 614 8.81 10.67 8.04
C VAL A 614 10.12 11.39 8.36
N ARG A 615 11.16 10.65 8.78
CA ARG A 615 12.50 11.21 9.03
C ARG A 615 13.11 11.78 7.75
N SER A 616 13.05 11.04 6.64
CA SER A 616 13.59 11.49 5.36
C SER A 616 12.87 12.75 4.85
N LEU A 617 11.54 12.80 4.97
CA LEU A 617 10.75 13.98 4.59
C LEU A 617 11.07 15.19 5.48
N ARG A 618 11.29 14.98 6.78
CA ARG A 618 11.65 16.05 7.73
C ARG A 618 13.07 16.57 7.56
N ALA A 619 13.97 15.78 6.97
CA ALA A 619 15.36 16.17 6.73
C ALA A 619 15.51 17.19 5.59
N PHE A 620 14.50 17.36 4.74
CA PHE A 620 14.51 18.41 3.70
C PHE A 620 14.20 19.78 4.29
N ASP A 621 14.89 20.80 3.78
CA ASP A 621 14.62 22.20 4.09
C ASP A 621 13.33 22.70 3.44
N GLU A 622 12.77 23.81 3.95
CA GLU A 622 11.53 24.43 3.45
C GLU A 622 11.63 24.83 1.96
N SER A 623 12.83 25.16 1.48
CA SER A 623 13.12 25.48 0.08
C SER A 623 13.03 24.26 -0.85
N GLN A 624 13.22 23.05 -0.31
CA GLN A 624 13.22 21.81 -1.08
C GLN A 624 11.89 21.05 -1.00
N LEU A 625 11.18 21.18 0.13
CA LEU A 625 9.89 20.57 0.37
C LEU A 625 9.11 21.34 1.45
N ASP A 626 8.01 21.97 1.05
CA ASP A 626 7.08 22.66 1.98
C ASP A 626 6.64 21.72 3.12
N SER A 627 6.64 22.22 4.35
CA SER A 627 6.14 21.51 5.53
C SER A 627 4.74 20.93 5.33
N LYS A 628 3.84 21.59 4.59
CA LYS A 628 2.50 21.06 4.29
C LYS A 628 2.51 19.85 3.33
N ALA A 629 3.58 19.65 2.58
CA ALA A 629 3.78 18.53 1.66
C ALA A 629 4.45 17.31 2.34
N ARG A 630 5.02 17.47 3.53
CA ARG A 630 5.71 16.40 4.30
C ARG A 630 4.69 15.47 5.00
N LYS A 631 3.93 14.72 4.20
CA LYS A 631 2.85 13.85 4.69
C LYS A 631 3.10 12.38 4.35
N LEU A 632 2.82 11.50 5.32
CA LEU A 632 2.70 10.07 5.13
C LEU A 632 1.22 9.69 5.28
N LEU A 633 0.70 8.97 4.30
CA LEU A 633 -0.64 8.39 4.32
C LEU A 633 -0.51 6.88 4.21
N THR A 634 -1.04 6.17 5.19
CA THR A 634 -1.02 4.70 5.24
C THR A 634 -2.44 4.19 5.03
N PHE A 635 -2.60 3.28 4.07
CA PHE A 635 -3.85 2.57 3.81
C PHE A 635 -3.69 1.12 4.26
N VAL A 636 -4.71 0.60 4.93
CA VAL A 636 -4.73 -0.77 5.46
C VAL A 636 -6.10 -1.37 5.15
N ASP A 637 -6.14 -2.62 4.68
CA ASP A 637 -7.37 -3.30 4.30
C ASP A 637 -8.28 -3.64 5.49
N ASN A 638 -7.77 -3.51 6.71
CA ASN A 638 -8.48 -3.80 7.95
C ASN A 638 -8.38 -2.62 8.94
N ARG A 639 -9.53 -2.12 9.41
CA ARG A 639 -9.61 -1.06 10.41
C ARG A 639 -8.97 -1.44 11.74
N GLN A 640 -9.11 -2.71 12.17
CA GLN A 640 -8.49 -3.18 13.41
C GLN A 640 -6.96 -3.19 13.30
N ASP A 641 -6.45 -3.63 12.15
CA ASP A 641 -5.02 -3.59 11.88
C ASP A 641 -4.52 -2.15 11.84
N ALA A 642 -5.21 -1.23 11.16
CA ALA A 642 -4.86 0.20 11.18
C ALA A 642 -4.76 0.77 12.61
N SER A 643 -5.71 0.42 13.49
CA SER A 643 -5.68 0.84 14.89
C SER A 643 -4.51 0.24 15.67
N LEU A 644 -4.18 -1.03 15.42
CA LEU A 644 -3.04 -1.71 16.01
C LEU A 644 -1.71 -1.07 15.56
N GLN A 645 -1.57 -0.80 14.26
CA GLN A 645 -0.37 -0.20 13.69
C GLN A 645 -0.12 1.21 14.23
N ALA A 646 -1.16 2.03 14.34
CA ALA A 646 -1.04 3.37 14.91
C ALA A 646 -0.61 3.34 16.38
N GLY A 647 -1.20 2.45 17.20
CA GLY A 647 -0.80 2.26 18.60
C GLY A 647 0.65 1.78 18.71
N HIS A 648 1.00 0.73 17.96
CA HIS A 648 2.35 0.18 17.94
C HIS A 648 3.41 1.21 17.51
N PHE A 649 3.10 2.07 16.53
CA PHE A 649 4.00 3.15 16.13
C PHE A 649 4.26 4.15 17.26
N ASN A 650 3.21 4.58 17.97
CA ASN A 650 3.34 5.51 19.09
C ASN A 650 4.15 4.91 20.23
N ASP A 651 3.85 3.67 20.62
CA ASP A 651 4.58 2.94 21.67
C ASP A 651 6.05 2.77 21.28
N PHE A 652 6.32 2.43 20.01
CA PHE A 652 7.69 2.29 19.52
C PHE A 652 8.46 3.61 19.60
N VAL A 653 7.87 4.74 19.20
CA VAL A 653 8.51 6.06 19.29
C VAL A 653 8.86 6.39 20.74
N GLN A 654 7.93 6.16 21.68
CA GLN A 654 8.17 6.39 23.11
C GLN A 654 9.31 5.51 23.64
N VAL A 655 9.30 4.21 23.33
CA VAL A 655 10.35 3.27 23.76
C VAL A 655 11.69 3.62 23.13
N ALA A 656 11.72 4.00 21.85
CA ALA A 656 12.94 4.40 21.15
C ALA A 656 13.52 5.69 21.73
N GLN A 657 12.69 6.68 22.06
CA GLN A 657 13.11 7.92 22.74
C GLN A 657 13.71 7.61 24.11
N LEU A 658 13.04 6.78 24.93
CA LEU A 658 13.53 6.39 26.24
C LEU A 658 14.87 5.64 26.16
N ARG A 659 14.99 4.67 25.24
CA ARG A 659 16.24 3.93 25.01
C ARG A 659 17.35 4.83 24.48
N GLY A 660 17.03 5.77 23.59
CA GLY A 660 17.96 6.78 23.10
C GLY A 660 18.49 7.67 24.22
N ALA A 661 17.61 8.13 25.11
CA ALA A 661 18.01 8.91 26.28
C ALA A 661 18.87 8.10 27.26
N LEU A 662 18.55 6.83 27.49
CA LEU A 662 19.39 5.93 28.28
C LEU A 662 20.77 5.74 27.67
N SER A 663 20.85 5.53 26.36
CA SER A 663 22.13 5.42 25.65
C SER A 663 22.94 6.72 25.74
N ALA A 664 22.29 7.87 25.57
CA ALA A 664 22.94 9.18 25.68
C ALA A 664 23.42 9.48 27.11
N ALA A 665 22.62 9.13 28.13
CA ALA A 665 23.01 9.25 29.54
C ALA A 665 24.20 8.35 29.86
N LEU A 666 24.18 7.09 29.38
CA LEU A 666 25.28 6.15 29.59
C LEU A 666 26.57 6.62 28.91
N ALA A 667 26.48 7.19 27.71
CA ALA A 667 27.63 7.73 26.98
C ALA A 667 28.28 8.92 27.70
N LYS A 668 27.52 9.68 28.50
CA LYS A 668 28.03 10.79 29.32
C LYS A 668 28.59 10.34 30.67
N ALA A 669 28.15 9.19 31.17
CA ALA A 669 28.55 8.67 32.48
C ALA A 669 29.84 7.82 32.37
N SER A 670 30.99 8.42 32.65
CA SER A 670 32.31 7.75 32.53
C SER A 670 32.46 6.49 33.40
N ASN A 671 31.72 6.39 34.51
CA ASN A 671 31.76 5.27 35.45
C ASN A 671 30.53 4.34 35.34
N GLY A 672 29.71 4.50 34.29
CA GLY A 672 28.42 3.83 34.15
C GLY A 672 27.30 4.48 34.97
N LEU A 673 26.08 3.97 34.80
CA LEU A 673 24.88 4.46 35.51
C LEU A 673 24.54 3.50 36.66
N THR A 674 24.39 4.03 37.87
CA THR A 674 23.87 3.27 39.02
C THR A 674 22.35 3.31 39.06
N HIS A 675 21.72 2.35 39.75
CA HIS A 675 20.26 2.30 39.90
C HIS A 675 19.68 3.53 40.61
N GLU A 676 20.48 4.26 41.39
CA GLU A 676 20.07 5.47 42.11
C GLU A 676 19.94 6.69 41.20
N VAL A 677 20.81 6.82 40.19
CA VAL A 677 20.89 8.02 39.35
C VAL A 677 20.28 7.83 37.96
N VAL A 678 20.09 6.58 37.52
CA VAL A 678 19.63 6.25 36.15
C VAL A 678 18.36 7.00 35.76
N ALA A 679 17.37 7.11 36.65
CA ALA A 679 16.11 7.78 36.33
C ALA A 679 16.30 9.29 36.09
N GLN A 680 17.10 9.96 36.91
CA GLN A 680 17.37 11.40 36.80
C GLN A 680 18.19 11.72 35.54
N GLU A 681 19.27 10.95 35.30
CA GLU A 681 20.15 11.14 34.15
C GLU A 681 19.43 10.86 32.82
N VAL A 682 18.59 9.82 32.77
CA VAL A 682 17.76 9.52 31.59
C VAL A 682 16.74 10.63 31.35
N THR A 683 16.08 11.13 32.40
CA THR A 683 15.10 12.22 32.27
C THR A 683 15.76 13.51 31.80
N ALA A 684 16.95 13.84 32.33
CA ALA A 684 17.73 14.98 31.87
C ALA A 684 18.18 14.81 30.41
N ALA A 685 18.53 13.60 29.99
CA ALA A 685 18.91 13.29 28.62
C ALA A 685 17.73 13.32 27.63
N LEU A 686 16.49 13.14 28.08
CA LEU A 686 15.29 13.29 27.24
C LEU A 686 15.06 14.75 26.81
N GLY A 687 15.47 15.72 27.64
CA GLY A 687 15.37 17.15 27.32
C GLY A 687 13.93 17.65 27.14
N LEU A 688 12.97 17.10 27.89
CA LEU A 688 11.57 17.49 27.84
C LEU A 688 11.33 18.80 28.59
N ASP A 689 10.62 19.75 27.97
CA ASP A 689 10.21 20.98 28.62
C ASP A 689 8.93 20.76 29.44
N ILE A 690 8.67 21.62 30.44
CA ILE A 690 7.42 21.57 31.24
C ILE A 690 6.17 21.62 30.35
N ALA A 691 6.23 22.33 29.23
CA ALA A 691 5.15 22.41 28.27
C ALA A 691 4.81 21.04 27.63
N ASP A 692 5.80 20.17 27.44
CA ASP A 692 5.60 18.83 26.88
C ASP A 692 4.85 17.92 27.85
N TYR A 693 5.09 18.08 29.16
CA TYR A 693 4.34 17.38 30.20
C TYR A 693 2.90 17.84 30.30
N ALA A 694 2.63 19.13 30.09
CA ALA A 694 1.31 19.73 30.24
C ALA A 694 0.38 19.51 29.03
N ALA A 695 0.90 19.00 27.91
CA ALA A 695 0.15 18.72 26.68
C ALA A 695 -0.48 17.30 26.64
N ASN A 696 -0.13 16.44 27.59
CA ASN A 696 -0.80 15.15 27.86
C ASN A 696 -1.80 15.30 29.02
#